data_AF-D7FVN9-F1
#
_entry.id   AF-D7FVN9-F1
#
_cell.length_a   1.000
_cell.length_b   1.000
_cell.length_c   1.000
_cell.angle_alpha   90.00
_cell.angle_beta   90.00
_cell.angle_gamma   90.00
#
_symmetry.space_group_name_H-M   'P 1'
#
loop_
_entity.id
_entity.type
_entity.pdbx_description
1 polymer ?
#
loop_
_entity_poly.entity_id
_entity_poly.type
_entity_poly.pdbx_seq_one_letter_code
_entity_poly.pdbx_strand_id
1 'polypeptide(L)'
;MLKSGRGGTCCAALAERSAFRVQVRPPRAAAAGRNRRGLRSRPWQRLFCSISNEQPVPRQVSWPIAAPPTPHPAQQPAAQAPPREGLNGSVKLEPSQQLALEEGTPLRHSNPDIQVLLDRYTRLCEGEVDPSVLPVFGPSDRRSPSRAVFSNTNVDLSRVEVVGFDYDYTLATYKPSLQVLIYDLAKEHLVEELKYPPSLMEMEYDPDFAIMGLTVDMDKGLLFKLSYINRISMPVYRGRTALSREEIEAEYGSYPKMVSPGYRRKQLKPLNDRFCLAEGCLLADVMEHLQAAAGKKAFHPRAVVEDVLAAVTHVHVSGKMHEAVLGDIGRFIQPSYRLEHMLRTLKDAGKKLFISSNSPWRFVNAGMEHMLGPTWNDLFDFIGVGASKPLFYTGSRPFRLVSKRDGRIKWSEVTHLKKGGVFTHGSIAELRRLKGWEGPSVLYFGDSLWADLVEARKLHGWTTGAIIYDVELELEKMSSPMYHQLSKRALALEILLPLVQDVAEMHGGQVNSLERNTAVPEMGEEDHALLDQLERRRALVKRSISDMTSPSFGSIFRTSEEPTLFAFSLWRHVDLYTASVCNIINFGVTHRFYPTKTLSVAHEPRVDHGEIYRAINLDSDDRANREHDDHDGRRTAT
;
A
#
# COMPACT_ATOMS: atom_id res chain seq x y z
N MET A 1 -36.49 58.51 -33.72
CA MET A 1 -36.55 59.97 -33.49
C MET A 1 -36.46 60.21 -32.00
N LEU A 2 -35.33 60.72 -31.48
CA LEU A 2 -35.06 62.16 -31.22
C LEU A 2 -36.02 62.72 -30.15
N LYS A 3 -35.55 62.87 -28.90
CA LYS A 3 -34.96 64.08 -28.26
C LYS A 3 -36.04 64.85 -27.49
N SER A 4 -35.84 65.15 -26.20
CA SER A 4 -35.13 66.35 -25.68
C SER A 4 -35.29 66.35 -24.14
N GLY A 5 -34.49 67.01 -23.28
CA GLY A 5 -33.34 67.92 -23.36
C GLY A 5 -32.62 67.88 -21.99
N ARG A 6 -31.29 68.01 -21.87
CA ARG A 6 -30.35 69.16 -22.02
C ARG A 6 -30.06 69.95 -20.71
N GLY A 7 -28.76 70.13 -20.47
CA GLY A 7 -28.09 71.09 -19.57
C GLY A 7 -26.98 70.39 -18.77
N GLY A 8 -25.73 70.27 -19.23
CA GLY A 8 -24.66 71.30 -19.25
C GLY A 8 -23.81 71.13 -17.98
N THR A 9 -22.48 70.98 -17.93
CA THR A 9 -21.37 71.51 -18.75
C THR A 9 -20.02 70.80 -18.47
N CYS A 10 -19.17 70.72 -19.51
CA CYS A 10 -17.68 70.72 -19.58
C CYS A 10 -16.82 69.80 -18.70
N CYS A 11 -16.08 68.83 -19.26
CA CYS A 11 -14.75 68.87 -19.94
C CYS A 11 -13.57 68.93 -18.93
N ALA A 12 -12.41 68.28 -19.06
CA ALA A 12 -11.84 67.11 -19.76
C ALA A 12 -10.31 67.11 -19.44
N ALA A 13 -9.63 65.96 -19.63
CA ALA A 13 -8.18 65.75 -19.84
C ALA A 13 -7.24 65.73 -18.58
N LEU A 14 -6.58 64.59 -18.26
CA LEU A 14 -5.25 64.10 -18.72
C LEU A 14 -4.08 64.98 -18.21
N ALA A 15 -2.92 64.54 -17.71
CA ALA A 15 -2.24 63.25 -17.56
C ALA A 15 -1.02 63.41 -16.60
N GLU A 16 -0.31 62.30 -16.38
CA GLU A 16 1.15 62.20 -16.16
C GLU A 16 1.81 62.24 -14.76
N ARG A 17 2.94 61.50 -14.76
CA ARG A 17 3.79 60.98 -13.68
C ARG A 17 4.69 62.05 -13.06
N SER A 18 5.15 61.85 -11.82
CA SER A 18 6.59 61.80 -11.44
C SER A 18 6.82 61.81 -9.93
N ALA A 19 7.97 61.24 -9.57
CA ALA A 19 8.49 60.93 -8.24
C ALA A 19 8.77 62.13 -7.31
N PHE A 20 8.84 61.86 -6.00
CA PHE A 20 9.66 62.66 -5.08
C PHE A 20 10.47 61.80 -4.10
N ARG A 21 11.77 62.09 -4.09
CA ARG A 21 12.83 61.64 -3.20
C ARG A 21 12.89 62.64 -2.03
N VAL A 22 13.14 62.18 -0.80
CA VAL A 22 13.69 63.04 0.26
C VAL A 22 14.97 62.40 0.79
N GLN A 23 16.02 63.22 0.80
CA GLN A 23 17.39 62.95 1.19
C GLN A 23 17.64 63.67 2.52
N VAL A 24 18.22 62.99 3.51
CA VAL A 24 18.93 63.66 4.62
C VAL A 24 20.28 62.97 4.81
N ARG A 25 21.34 63.79 4.85
CA ARG A 25 22.77 63.43 4.93
C ARG A 25 23.29 63.46 6.40
N PRO A 26 24.50 62.92 6.67
CA PRO A 26 24.94 62.41 7.98
C PRO A 26 25.91 63.35 8.72
N PRO A 27 26.45 62.96 9.91
CA PRO A 27 27.75 63.43 10.38
C PRO A 27 28.86 62.36 10.30
N ARG A 28 30.10 62.85 10.22
CA ARG A 28 31.38 62.19 9.93
C ARG A 28 32.11 61.63 11.18
N ALA A 29 32.72 60.46 10.98
CA ALA A 29 34.07 59.97 11.33
C ALA A 29 34.76 60.29 12.69
N ALA A 30 35.23 59.23 13.38
CA ALA A 30 36.65 58.99 13.68
C ALA A 30 36.97 57.56 14.22
N ALA A 31 37.81 56.85 13.46
CA ALA A 31 38.90 55.91 13.77
C ALA A 31 38.83 54.78 14.85
N ALA A 32 39.28 53.61 14.37
CA ALA A 32 40.18 52.60 14.97
C ALA A 32 39.58 51.40 15.74
N GLY A 33 39.93 50.18 15.29
CA GLY A 33 39.89 48.97 16.13
C GLY A 33 39.57 47.68 15.38
N ARG A 34 40.56 46.79 15.22
CA ARG A 34 40.54 45.55 14.45
C ARG A 34 39.68 44.41 15.04
N ASN A 35 39.27 43.53 14.13
CA ASN A 35 39.25 42.06 14.20
C ASN A 35 38.09 41.26 14.85
N ARG A 36 37.39 40.58 13.92
CA ARG A 36 37.12 39.13 13.82
C ARG A 36 36.09 38.44 14.73
N ARG A 37 35.09 37.92 14.00
CA ARG A 37 34.37 36.64 14.10
C ARG A 37 33.30 36.53 15.20
N GLY A 38 32.08 36.86 14.77
CA GLY A 38 30.84 36.57 15.45
C GLY A 38 30.39 35.11 15.37
N LEU A 39 29.66 34.76 16.42
CA LEU A 39 29.15 33.47 16.86
C LEU A 39 27.98 32.92 16.04
N ARG A 40 27.78 31.63 16.31
CA ARG A 40 26.59 30.79 16.16
C ARG A 40 25.24 31.46 16.53
N SER A 41 24.18 30.85 15.97
CA SER A 41 22.90 30.45 16.58
C SER A 41 21.59 31.12 16.08
N ARG A 42 20.79 30.29 15.37
CA ARG A 42 19.30 30.02 15.37
C ARG A 42 18.32 31.23 15.38
N PRO A 43 17.04 31.15 14.93
CA PRO A 43 16.13 29.99 14.95
C PRO A 43 15.08 29.86 13.80
N TRP A 44 14.23 28.83 13.94
CA TRP A 44 13.04 28.50 13.15
C TRP A 44 11.91 29.55 13.23
N GLN A 45 11.21 29.83 12.12
CA GLN A 45 9.74 29.81 11.98
C GLN A 45 9.21 30.32 10.61
N ARG A 46 8.23 29.57 10.05
CA ARG A 46 7.21 29.91 9.01
C ARG A 46 7.74 30.12 7.56
N LEU A 47 7.06 29.72 6.48
CA LEU A 47 5.63 29.74 6.16
C LEU A 47 5.29 28.78 5.00
N PHE A 48 3.98 28.49 4.89
CA PHE A 48 3.26 27.68 3.90
C PHE A 48 3.22 28.26 2.47
N CYS A 49 2.90 27.37 1.50
CA CYS A 49 2.18 27.59 0.23
C CYS A 49 2.76 28.47 -0.91
N SER A 50 3.14 27.83 -2.03
CA SER A 50 2.58 28.02 -3.39
C SER A 50 3.24 27.01 -4.35
N ILE A 51 2.54 26.00 -4.87
CA ILE A 51 1.91 25.98 -6.21
C ILE A 51 2.70 26.76 -7.27
N SER A 52 3.31 26.03 -8.22
CA SER A 52 3.06 26.20 -9.66
C SER A 52 3.87 25.19 -10.49
N ASN A 53 3.14 24.38 -11.25
CA ASN A 53 3.60 23.61 -12.40
C ASN A 53 4.22 24.56 -13.44
N GLU A 54 5.51 24.42 -13.74
CA GLU A 54 6.06 24.80 -15.04
C GLU A 54 7.16 23.80 -15.40
N GLN A 55 6.92 23.04 -16.47
CA GLN A 55 7.97 22.33 -17.20
C GLN A 55 8.63 23.30 -18.19
N PRO A 56 9.96 23.31 -18.32
CA PRO A 56 10.62 23.77 -19.52
C PRO A 56 11.09 22.59 -20.38
N VAL A 57 10.71 22.64 -21.66
CA VAL A 57 11.22 21.85 -22.78
C VAL A 57 12.75 21.99 -22.87
N PRO A 58 13.54 20.90 -23.00
CA PRO A 58 14.97 21.05 -23.24
C PRO A 58 15.24 21.40 -24.71
N ARG A 59 15.86 22.57 -24.91
CA ARG A 59 16.50 22.97 -26.17
C ARG A 59 17.72 22.07 -26.44
N GLN A 60 17.89 21.67 -27.69
CA GLN A 60 19.14 21.08 -28.21
C GLN A 60 20.33 21.98 -27.86
N VAL A 61 21.33 21.40 -27.20
CA VAL A 61 22.66 21.99 -27.04
C VAL A 61 23.68 20.97 -27.54
N SER A 62 24.35 21.35 -28.61
CA SER A 62 25.51 20.67 -29.19
C SER A 62 26.72 20.81 -28.27
N TRP A 63 27.42 19.70 -28.01
CA TRP A 63 28.70 19.70 -27.29
C TRP A 63 29.87 19.58 -28.29
N PRO A 64 30.98 20.32 -28.09
CA PRO A 64 32.14 20.25 -28.95
C PRO A 64 32.97 18.98 -28.69
N ILE A 65 33.55 18.49 -29.78
CA ILE A 65 34.46 17.34 -29.86
C ILE A 65 35.71 17.61 -29.02
N ALA A 66 36.03 16.69 -28.10
CA ALA A 66 37.31 16.66 -27.38
C ALA A 66 38.15 15.46 -27.84
N ALA A 67 39.44 15.73 -28.06
CA ALA A 67 40.45 14.83 -28.63
C ALA A 67 40.82 13.63 -27.72
N PRO A 68 41.35 12.53 -28.29
CA PRO A 68 41.59 11.28 -27.57
C PRO A 68 42.92 11.32 -26.78
N PRO A 69 43.02 10.60 -25.64
CA PRO A 69 44.31 10.32 -25.01
C PRO A 69 44.98 9.08 -25.63
N THR A 70 46.31 9.17 -25.75
CA THR A 70 47.26 8.18 -26.28
C THR A 70 47.51 6.98 -25.35
N PRO A 71 47.99 5.84 -25.88
CA PRO A 71 47.98 4.54 -25.19
C PRO A 71 49.31 4.21 -24.47
N HIS A 72 49.24 3.41 -23.41
CA HIS A 72 50.37 2.73 -22.76
C HIS A 72 49.89 1.43 -22.07
N PRO A 73 50.75 0.42 -21.86
CA PRO A 73 50.98 -0.70 -22.78
C PRO A 73 50.40 -2.03 -22.29
N ALA A 74 50.35 -3.00 -23.21
CA ALA A 74 49.86 -4.36 -23.02
C ALA A 74 50.53 -5.12 -21.86
N GLN A 75 49.69 -5.78 -21.05
CA GLN A 75 50.08 -6.95 -20.26
C GLN A 75 49.33 -8.18 -20.77
N GLN A 76 50.09 -9.26 -20.96
CA GLN A 76 49.71 -10.56 -21.52
C GLN A 76 48.77 -11.36 -20.61
N PRO A 77 48.05 -12.35 -21.18
CA PRO A 77 46.89 -12.99 -20.55
C PRO A 77 47.29 -13.97 -19.43
N ALA A 78 46.64 -13.85 -18.28
CA ALA A 78 46.65 -14.88 -17.25
C ALA A 78 45.85 -16.10 -17.73
N ALA A 79 46.44 -17.27 -17.55
CA ALA A 79 45.99 -18.56 -18.04
C ALA A 79 44.58 -18.96 -17.57
N GLN A 80 43.88 -19.68 -18.45
CA GLN A 80 42.59 -20.32 -18.23
C GLN A 80 42.66 -21.26 -17.02
N ALA A 81 41.82 -21.01 -16.02
CA ALA A 81 41.52 -21.99 -14.98
C ALA A 81 40.44 -22.97 -15.52
N PRO A 82 40.60 -24.29 -15.34
CA PRO A 82 39.60 -25.27 -15.77
C PRO A 82 38.30 -25.13 -14.98
N PRO A 83 37.17 -25.61 -15.53
CA PRO A 83 35.86 -25.50 -14.88
C PRO A 83 35.89 -26.26 -13.54
N ARG A 84 35.52 -25.57 -12.46
CA ARG A 84 35.29 -26.23 -11.17
C ARG A 84 33.97 -27.00 -11.27
N GLU A 85 34.10 -28.31 -11.41
CA GLU A 85 33.03 -29.28 -11.18
C GLU A 85 32.46 -29.11 -9.77
N GLY A 86 31.15 -29.24 -9.68
CA GLY A 86 30.38 -29.04 -8.46
C GLY A 86 30.74 -30.06 -7.38
N LEU A 87 31.28 -29.55 -6.27
CA LEU A 87 31.33 -30.25 -4.99
C LEU A 87 30.97 -29.25 -3.89
N ASN A 88 29.67 -29.08 -3.69
CA ASN A 88 28.99 -28.87 -2.40
C ASN A 88 27.51 -28.66 -2.68
N GLY A 89 26.80 -29.77 -2.91
CA GLY A 89 25.35 -29.83 -2.74
C GLY A 89 25.01 -29.72 -1.25
N SER A 90 25.17 -28.52 -0.70
CA SER A 90 24.44 -28.16 0.51
C SER A 90 23.01 -27.91 0.08
N VAL A 91 22.14 -28.89 0.31
CA VAL A 91 20.69 -28.67 0.18
C VAL A 91 20.36 -27.51 1.10
N LYS A 92 20.03 -26.36 0.53
CA LYS A 92 19.66 -25.17 1.30
C LYS A 92 18.35 -25.51 2.00
N LEU A 93 18.42 -25.80 3.29
CA LEU A 93 17.26 -26.21 4.07
C LEU A 93 16.19 -25.12 4.02
N GLU A 94 14.93 -25.52 3.88
CA GLU A 94 13.80 -24.62 3.96
C GLU A 94 13.77 -23.96 5.36
N PRO A 95 13.25 -22.72 5.49
CA PRO A 95 13.20 -22.03 6.79
C PRO A 95 12.50 -22.84 7.89
N SER A 96 11.48 -23.62 7.55
CA SER A 96 10.80 -24.53 8.47
C SER A 96 11.70 -25.67 8.97
N GLN A 97 12.59 -26.18 8.12
CA GLN A 97 13.57 -27.21 8.48
C GLN A 97 14.70 -26.63 9.35
N GLN A 98 15.16 -25.42 9.01
CA GLN A 98 16.13 -24.69 9.83
C GLN A 98 15.54 -24.36 11.21
N LEU A 99 14.29 -23.91 11.26
CA LEU A 99 13.58 -23.66 12.52
C LEU A 99 13.46 -24.94 13.35
N ALA A 100 13.11 -26.08 12.74
CA ALA A 100 13.02 -27.35 13.45
C ALA A 100 14.36 -27.80 14.05
N LEU A 101 15.48 -27.59 13.33
CA LEU A 101 16.82 -27.86 13.84
C LEU A 101 17.20 -26.92 14.99
N GLU A 102 16.92 -25.62 14.83
CA GLU A 102 17.25 -24.61 15.83
C GLU A 102 16.41 -24.82 17.10
N GLU A 103 15.12 -25.18 16.97
CA GLU A 103 14.22 -25.53 18.08
C GLU A 103 14.58 -26.87 18.74
N GLY A 104 15.13 -27.83 17.98
CA GLY A 104 15.63 -29.09 18.52
C GLY A 104 16.85 -28.97 19.41
N THR A 105 17.55 -27.82 19.38
CA THR A 105 18.65 -27.52 20.29
C THR A 105 18.10 -26.96 21.61
N PRO A 106 18.37 -27.56 22.77
CA PRO A 106 17.88 -27.02 24.05
C PRO A 106 18.48 -25.63 24.34
N LEU A 107 17.65 -24.68 24.79
CA LEU A 107 18.13 -23.40 25.32
C LEU A 107 18.64 -23.63 26.75
N ARG A 108 19.91 -23.28 27.00
CA ARG A 108 20.53 -23.41 28.32
C ARG A 108 21.34 -22.17 28.67
N HIS A 109 21.39 -21.86 29.96
CA HIS A 109 22.22 -20.79 30.49
C HIS A 109 22.69 -21.11 31.92
N SER A 110 23.91 -20.72 32.26
CA SER A 110 24.49 -20.93 33.59
C SER A 110 23.77 -20.13 34.69
N ASN A 111 23.19 -18.98 34.34
CA ASN A 111 22.39 -18.17 35.25
C ASN A 111 21.01 -18.82 35.50
N PRO A 112 20.66 -19.15 36.76
CA PRO A 112 19.41 -19.84 37.09
C PRO A 112 18.16 -19.01 36.75
N ASP A 113 18.21 -17.68 36.87
CA ASP A 113 17.06 -16.81 36.55
C ASP A 113 16.80 -16.79 35.05
N ILE A 114 17.86 -16.71 34.25
CA ILE A 114 17.77 -16.81 32.79
C ILE A 114 17.24 -18.20 32.41
N GLN A 115 17.75 -19.27 33.03
CA GLN A 115 17.26 -20.63 32.76
C GLN A 115 15.75 -20.77 33.04
N VAL A 116 15.23 -20.17 34.13
CA VAL A 116 13.79 -20.16 34.41
C VAL A 116 12.99 -19.46 33.32
N LEU A 117 13.49 -18.35 32.77
CA LEU A 117 12.84 -17.67 31.63
C LEU A 117 12.80 -18.57 30.39
N LEU A 118 13.91 -19.25 30.08
CA LEU A 118 14.01 -20.19 28.95
C LEU A 118 13.04 -21.37 29.13
N ASP A 119 12.95 -21.94 30.33
CA ASP A 119 12.04 -23.06 30.64
C ASP A 119 10.57 -22.64 30.53
N ARG A 120 10.23 -21.40 30.90
CA ARG A 120 8.88 -20.84 30.70
C ARG A 120 8.55 -20.66 29.22
N TYR A 121 9.50 -20.19 28.42
CA TYR A 121 9.35 -20.09 26.97
C TYR A 121 9.14 -21.46 26.32
N THR A 122 9.92 -22.48 26.70
CA THR A 122 9.78 -23.85 26.17
C THR A 122 8.39 -24.42 26.44
N ARG A 123 7.91 -24.35 27.68
CA ARG A 123 6.55 -24.81 28.04
C ARG A 123 5.44 -24.08 27.29
N LEU A 124 5.62 -22.78 27.02
CA LEU A 124 4.69 -22.01 26.19
C LEU A 124 4.66 -22.52 24.75
N CYS A 125 5.82 -22.86 24.18
CA CYS A 125 5.94 -23.41 22.83
C CYS A 125 5.32 -24.82 22.70
N GLU A 126 5.35 -25.61 23.78
CA GLU A 126 4.77 -26.95 23.90
C GLU A 126 3.26 -26.92 24.18
N GLY A 127 2.69 -25.74 24.46
CA GLY A 127 1.25 -25.57 24.68
C GLY A 127 0.80 -25.86 26.12
N GLU A 128 1.72 -25.92 27.07
CA GLU A 128 1.43 -26.19 28.49
C GLU A 128 0.97 -24.96 29.28
N VAL A 129 0.78 -23.81 28.62
CA VAL A 129 0.31 -22.56 29.24
C VAL A 129 -1.18 -22.37 28.99
N ASP A 130 -1.92 -22.01 30.04
CA ASP A 130 -3.35 -21.75 29.98
C ASP A 130 -3.66 -20.71 28.86
N PRO A 131 -4.53 -21.05 27.88
CA PRO A 131 -4.95 -20.13 26.84
C PRO A 131 -5.55 -18.81 27.35
N SER A 132 -6.07 -18.78 28.58
CA SER A 132 -6.71 -17.61 29.20
C SER A 132 -5.73 -16.45 29.48
N VAL A 133 -4.44 -16.76 29.66
CA VAL A 133 -3.37 -15.79 29.97
C VAL A 133 -2.82 -15.12 28.72
N LEU A 134 -3.17 -15.62 27.53
CA LEU A 134 -2.75 -15.02 26.27
C LEU A 134 -3.72 -13.92 25.86
N PRO A 135 -3.23 -12.78 25.33
CA PRO A 135 -4.11 -11.76 24.79
C PRO A 135 -4.94 -12.39 23.66
N VAL A 136 -6.26 -12.15 23.68
CA VAL A 136 -7.14 -12.52 22.57
C VAL A 136 -6.78 -11.61 21.38
N PHE A 137 -5.82 -12.05 20.57
CA PHE A 137 -5.53 -11.42 19.28
C PHE A 137 -6.55 -11.94 18.28
N GLY A 138 -7.66 -11.22 18.15
CA GLY A 138 -8.64 -11.44 17.11
C GLY A 138 -9.21 -10.10 16.66
N PRO A 139 -9.68 -9.97 15.41
CA PRO A 139 -10.51 -8.83 15.05
C PRO A 139 -11.67 -8.75 16.03
N SER A 140 -11.99 -7.54 16.50
CA SER A 140 -13.13 -7.28 17.38
C SER A 140 -14.48 -7.64 16.75
N ASP A 141 -14.49 -7.94 15.44
CA ASP A 141 -15.66 -8.41 14.71
C ASP A 141 -15.80 -9.93 14.85
N ARG A 142 -16.83 -10.39 15.57
CA ARG A 142 -17.16 -11.82 15.80
C ARG A 142 -17.59 -12.56 14.50
N ARG A 143 -17.53 -11.91 13.35
CA ARG A 143 -17.97 -12.46 12.06
C ARG A 143 -16.82 -13.18 11.36
N SER A 144 -17.18 -14.02 10.38
CA SER A 144 -16.16 -14.69 9.56
C SER A 144 -15.21 -13.65 8.97
N PRO A 145 -13.89 -13.89 8.95
CA PRO A 145 -12.92 -12.90 8.48
C PRO A 145 -13.21 -12.40 7.05
N SER A 146 -13.78 -13.26 6.20
CA SER A 146 -14.29 -12.95 4.85
C SER A 146 -15.38 -11.89 4.77
N ARG A 147 -16.08 -11.61 5.88
CA ARG A 147 -17.24 -10.73 5.97
C ARG A 147 -16.99 -9.45 6.77
N ALA A 148 -15.77 -9.27 7.25
CA ALA A 148 -15.38 -8.14 8.09
C ALA A 148 -15.25 -6.84 7.29
N VAL A 149 -15.51 -5.72 7.96
CA VAL A 149 -15.16 -4.38 7.50
C VAL A 149 -14.28 -3.76 8.57
N PHE A 150 -13.06 -3.42 8.20
CA PHE A 150 -12.07 -2.85 9.09
C PHE A 150 -12.14 -1.32 9.03
N SER A 151 -11.90 -0.69 10.17
CA SER A 151 -12.03 0.75 10.34
C SER A 151 -10.73 1.34 10.88
N ASN A 152 -10.21 2.34 10.17
CA ASN A 152 -9.06 3.15 10.60
C ASN A 152 -9.50 4.44 11.31
N THR A 153 -10.75 4.85 11.09
CA THR A 153 -11.35 6.07 11.66
C THR A 153 -12.80 5.82 12.07
N ASN A 154 -13.34 6.70 12.91
CA ASN A 154 -14.76 6.66 13.24
C ASN A 154 -15.61 6.97 12.00
N VAL A 155 -16.48 6.05 11.61
CA VAL A 155 -17.42 6.24 10.49
C VAL A 155 -18.84 5.98 10.96
N ASP A 156 -19.70 6.98 10.82
CA ASP A 156 -21.12 6.87 11.14
C ASP A 156 -21.93 6.77 9.85
N LEU A 157 -22.41 5.56 9.51
CA LEU A 157 -23.18 5.33 8.28
C LEU A 157 -24.52 6.07 8.26
N SER A 158 -25.04 6.50 9.41
CA SER A 158 -26.27 7.31 9.46
C SER A 158 -26.07 8.69 8.82
N ARG A 159 -24.84 9.22 8.81
CA ARG A 159 -24.49 10.53 8.22
C ARG A 159 -24.17 10.47 6.73
N VAL A 160 -23.93 9.27 6.20
CA VAL A 160 -23.68 9.07 4.77
C VAL A 160 -25.00 9.23 4.03
N GLU A 161 -25.10 10.14 3.08
CA GLU A 161 -26.28 10.34 2.25
C GLU A 161 -26.09 9.77 0.84
N VAL A 162 -24.83 9.71 0.39
CA VAL A 162 -24.44 9.33 -0.95
C VAL A 162 -23.37 8.25 -0.88
N VAL A 163 -23.54 7.17 -1.64
CA VAL A 163 -22.56 6.10 -1.78
C VAL A 163 -22.11 6.01 -3.23
N GLY A 164 -20.82 6.19 -3.46
CA GLY A 164 -20.22 6.07 -4.77
C GLY A 164 -19.31 4.87 -4.89
N PHE A 165 -19.13 4.39 -6.11
CA PHE A 165 -18.32 3.22 -6.38
C PHE A 165 -17.44 3.45 -7.61
N ASP A 166 -16.20 2.97 -7.56
CA ASP A 166 -15.52 2.55 -8.78
C ASP A 166 -16.17 1.28 -9.34
N TYR A 167 -15.89 0.99 -10.60
CA TYR A 167 -16.36 -0.20 -11.29
C TYR A 167 -15.36 -1.35 -11.17
N ASP A 168 -14.17 -1.21 -11.76
CA ASP A 168 -13.16 -2.26 -11.86
C ASP A 168 -12.62 -2.64 -10.46
N TYR A 169 -12.54 -3.94 -10.16
CA TYR A 169 -12.14 -4.50 -8.85
C TYR A 169 -12.93 -4.00 -7.62
N THR A 170 -13.97 -3.18 -7.81
CA THR A 170 -14.83 -2.66 -6.74
C THR A 170 -16.24 -3.22 -6.86
N LEU A 171 -16.97 -2.90 -7.94
CA LEU A 171 -18.27 -3.51 -8.24
C LEU A 171 -18.07 -4.81 -9.04
N ALA A 172 -17.24 -4.75 -10.09
CA ALA A 172 -16.86 -5.89 -10.89
C ALA A 172 -15.64 -6.57 -10.28
N THR A 173 -15.86 -7.71 -9.63
CA THR A 173 -14.76 -8.57 -9.16
C THR A 173 -14.31 -9.46 -10.31
N TYR A 174 -13.01 -9.44 -10.62
CA TYR A 174 -12.44 -10.25 -11.70
C TYR A 174 -11.88 -11.57 -11.20
N LYS A 175 -11.99 -12.61 -12.03
CA LYS A 175 -11.39 -13.93 -11.83
C LYS A 175 -9.89 -13.89 -12.14
N PRO A 176 -9.09 -14.87 -11.63
CA PRO A 176 -7.65 -14.95 -11.91
C PRO A 176 -7.30 -15.00 -13.41
N SER A 177 -8.22 -15.48 -14.24
CA SER A 177 -8.11 -15.49 -15.71
C SER A 177 -7.80 -14.12 -16.33
N LEU A 178 -8.19 -13.01 -15.69
CA LEU A 178 -7.87 -11.67 -16.18
C LEU A 178 -6.36 -11.37 -16.10
N GLN A 179 -5.68 -11.80 -15.04
CA GLN A 179 -4.24 -11.58 -14.89
C GLN A 179 -3.46 -12.37 -15.94
N VAL A 180 -3.87 -13.60 -16.20
CA VAL A 180 -3.32 -14.43 -17.29
C VAL A 180 -3.47 -13.72 -18.63
N LEU A 181 -4.66 -13.20 -18.93
CA LEU A 181 -4.92 -12.46 -20.17
C LEU A 181 -4.02 -11.21 -20.29
N ILE A 182 -3.89 -10.40 -19.23
CA ILE A 182 -3.04 -9.21 -19.24
C ILE A 182 -1.58 -9.59 -19.46
N TYR A 183 -1.10 -10.62 -18.77
CA TYR A 183 0.25 -11.14 -18.91
C TYR A 183 0.53 -11.60 -20.34
N ASP A 184 -0.35 -12.43 -20.92
CA ASP A 184 -0.17 -12.97 -22.27
C ASP A 184 -0.21 -11.88 -23.34
N LEU A 185 -1.17 -10.94 -23.27
CA LEU A 185 -1.25 -9.84 -24.24
C LEU A 185 -0.03 -8.90 -24.15
N ALA A 186 0.51 -8.66 -22.95
CA ALA A 186 1.70 -7.82 -22.78
C ALA A 186 2.96 -8.55 -23.27
N LYS A 187 3.06 -9.86 -23.02
CA LYS A 187 4.13 -10.75 -23.51
C LYS A 187 4.13 -10.83 -25.04
N GLU A 188 2.96 -11.00 -25.65
CA GLU A 188 2.77 -10.93 -27.11
C GLU A 188 3.27 -9.59 -27.66
N HIS A 189 2.88 -8.46 -27.03
CA HIS A 189 3.33 -7.14 -27.46
C HIS A 189 4.86 -6.97 -27.39
N LEU A 190 5.51 -7.46 -26.34
CA LEU A 190 6.97 -7.43 -26.20
C LEU A 190 7.66 -8.20 -27.34
N VAL A 191 7.16 -9.38 -27.70
CA VAL A 191 7.76 -10.23 -28.73
C VAL A 191 7.45 -9.71 -30.14
N GLU A 192 6.18 -9.41 -30.42
CA GLU A 192 5.73 -9.06 -31.76
C GLU A 192 6.10 -7.64 -32.15
N GLU A 193 5.97 -6.66 -31.26
CA GLU A 193 6.20 -5.26 -31.57
C GLU A 193 7.60 -4.81 -31.17
N LEU A 194 8.04 -5.16 -29.95
CA LEU A 194 9.33 -4.73 -29.40
C LEU A 194 10.48 -5.71 -29.68
N LYS A 195 10.19 -6.82 -30.37
CA LYS A 195 11.18 -7.81 -30.86
C LYS A 195 12.04 -8.42 -29.75
N TYR A 196 11.45 -8.59 -28.56
CA TYR A 196 12.05 -9.41 -27.51
C TYR A 196 12.16 -10.88 -27.96
N PRO A 197 13.02 -11.70 -27.33
CA PRO A 197 13.24 -13.09 -27.73
C PRO A 197 11.94 -13.89 -27.85
N PRO A 198 11.71 -14.64 -28.95
CA PRO A 198 10.51 -15.44 -29.14
C PRO A 198 10.28 -16.49 -28.04
N SER A 199 11.35 -16.96 -27.40
CA SER A 199 11.31 -17.88 -26.26
C SER A 199 10.53 -17.34 -25.06
N LEU A 200 10.31 -16.02 -24.95
CA LEU A 200 9.44 -15.46 -23.93
C LEU A 200 7.99 -15.98 -24.06
N MET A 201 7.55 -16.36 -25.25
CA MET A 201 6.18 -16.88 -25.45
C MET A 201 5.90 -18.19 -24.71
N GLU A 202 6.95 -18.93 -24.35
CA GLU A 202 6.86 -20.19 -23.59
C GLU A 202 6.60 -19.98 -22.09
N MET A 203 6.74 -18.76 -21.59
CA MET A 203 6.55 -18.45 -20.17
C MET A 203 5.07 -18.36 -19.82
N GLU A 204 4.69 -18.88 -18.64
CA GLU A 204 3.32 -18.84 -18.12
C GLU A 204 3.21 -17.87 -16.94
N TYR A 205 2.02 -17.30 -16.74
CA TYR A 205 1.77 -16.42 -15.61
C TYR A 205 1.77 -17.21 -14.29
N ASP A 206 2.60 -16.77 -13.34
CA ASP A 206 2.66 -17.31 -11.99
C ASP A 206 1.89 -16.42 -11.00
N PRO A 207 0.74 -16.87 -10.48
CA PRO A 207 -0.08 -16.08 -9.55
C PRO A 207 0.53 -15.94 -8.16
N ASP A 208 1.52 -16.74 -7.78
CA ASP A 208 2.05 -16.80 -6.41
C ASP A 208 3.31 -15.93 -6.21
N PHE A 209 3.87 -15.39 -7.29
CA PHE A 209 5.10 -14.58 -7.24
C PHE A 209 4.88 -13.14 -6.82
N ALA A 210 4.12 -12.37 -7.60
CA ALA A 210 3.93 -10.94 -7.34
C ALA A 210 2.75 -10.68 -6.41
N ILE A 211 2.91 -9.74 -5.48
CA ILE A 211 1.85 -9.29 -4.57
C ILE A 211 1.59 -7.79 -4.74
N MET A 212 0.48 -7.29 -4.22
CA MET A 212 0.24 -5.84 -4.14
C MET A 212 1.18 -5.19 -3.11
N GLY A 213 1.50 -3.91 -3.33
CA GLY A 213 2.36 -3.11 -2.46
C GLY A 213 3.86 -3.27 -2.73
N LEU A 214 4.23 -3.99 -3.80
CA LEU A 214 5.60 -4.04 -4.28
C LEU A 214 6.04 -2.72 -4.90
N THR A 215 7.34 -2.60 -5.11
CA THR A 215 7.98 -1.43 -5.70
C THR A 215 9.04 -1.90 -6.69
N VAL A 216 8.98 -1.36 -7.90
CA VAL A 216 9.99 -1.55 -8.94
C VAL A 216 10.99 -0.40 -8.88
N ASP A 217 12.27 -0.73 -8.80
CA ASP A 217 13.34 0.21 -9.07
C ASP A 217 13.58 0.31 -10.57
N MET A 218 13.21 1.46 -11.14
CA MET A 218 13.21 1.72 -12.57
C MET A 218 14.62 1.60 -13.17
N ASP A 219 15.67 2.01 -12.45
CA ASP A 219 17.02 1.98 -13.00
C ASP A 219 17.63 0.58 -12.95
N LYS A 220 17.35 -0.14 -11.85
CA LYS A 220 18.04 -1.39 -11.50
C LYS A 220 17.26 -2.64 -11.90
N GLY A 221 15.98 -2.53 -12.23
CA GLY A 221 15.11 -3.67 -12.52
C GLY A 221 14.93 -4.58 -11.29
N LEU A 222 14.86 -3.99 -10.10
CA LEU A 222 14.70 -4.72 -8.84
C LEU A 222 13.28 -4.59 -8.31
N LEU A 223 12.77 -5.67 -7.72
CA LEU A 223 11.42 -5.75 -7.15
C LEU A 223 11.50 -6.04 -5.65
N PHE A 224 10.90 -5.19 -4.82
CA PHE A 224 10.92 -5.32 -3.36
C PHE A 224 9.79 -4.56 -2.67
N LYS A 225 9.62 -4.80 -1.37
CA LYS A 225 8.72 -4.01 -0.51
C LYS A 225 9.47 -2.85 0.15
N LEU A 226 8.79 -1.72 0.30
CA LEU A 226 9.22 -0.66 1.21
C LEU A 226 8.47 -0.77 2.54
N SER A 227 9.16 -0.56 3.65
CA SER A 227 8.49 -0.30 4.94
C SER A 227 7.93 1.12 5.00
N TYR A 228 7.09 1.40 5.99
CA TYR A 228 6.46 2.72 6.14
C TYR A 228 7.45 3.88 6.30
N ILE A 229 8.67 3.62 6.78
CA ILE A 229 9.77 4.59 6.87
C ILE A 229 10.62 4.69 5.59
N ASN A 230 10.18 4.07 4.49
CA ASN A 230 10.89 3.96 3.20
C ASN A 230 12.19 3.13 3.28
N ARG A 231 12.24 2.14 4.17
CA ARG A 231 13.35 1.18 4.24
C ARG A 231 13.12 0.04 3.25
N ILE A 232 14.16 -0.37 2.53
CA ILE A 232 14.09 -1.55 1.64
C ILE A 232 13.95 -2.80 2.51
N SER A 233 12.87 -3.56 2.29
CA SER A 233 12.61 -4.83 2.98
C SER A 233 13.12 -5.98 2.15
N MET A 234 13.76 -6.94 2.81
CA MET A 234 13.99 -8.26 2.24
C MET A 234 12.68 -9.03 2.07
N PRO A 235 12.63 -9.97 1.10
CA PRO A 235 13.62 -10.18 0.04
C PRO A 235 13.57 -9.10 -1.07
N VAL A 236 14.68 -8.94 -1.80
CA VAL A 236 14.78 -8.10 -3.00
C VAL A 236 15.07 -9.01 -4.17
N TYR A 237 14.28 -8.91 -5.24
CA TYR A 237 14.41 -9.77 -6.42
C TYR A 237 15.02 -9.03 -7.60
N ARG A 238 15.91 -9.72 -8.30
CA ARG A 238 16.32 -9.40 -9.67
C ARG A 238 15.88 -10.56 -10.54
N GLY A 239 14.93 -10.31 -11.42
CA GLY A 239 14.23 -11.40 -12.09
C GLY A 239 13.47 -12.27 -11.09
N ARG A 240 13.62 -13.59 -11.19
CA ARG A 240 13.06 -14.57 -10.26
C ARG A 240 14.03 -14.95 -9.13
N THR A 241 15.22 -14.39 -9.15
CA THR A 241 16.27 -14.67 -8.17
C THR A 241 16.31 -13.62 -7.06
N ALA A 242 16.22 -14.07 -5.80
CA ALA A 242 16.39 -13.20 -4.64
C ALA A 242 17.87 -12.87 -4.42
N LEU A 243 18.17 -11.58 -4.25
CA LEU A 243 19.51 -11.10 -3.97
C LEU A 243 19.95 -11.39 -2.53
N SER A 244 21.25 -11.61 -2.33
CA SER A 244 21.88 -11.64 -1.03
C SER A 244 21.94 -10.24 -0.40
N ARG A 245 22.23 -10.18 0.90
CA ARG A 245 22.43 -8.90 1.59
C ARG A 245 23.58 -8.11 0.97
N GLU A 246 24.68 -8.79 0.65
CA GLU A 246 25.89 -8.20 0.07
C GLU A 246 25.60 -7.61 -1.32
N GLU A 247 24.79 -8.30 -2.14
CA GLU A 247 24.38 -7.79 -3.45
C GLU A 247 23.51 -6.54 -3.33
N ILE A 248 22.60 -6.51 -2.35
CA ILE A 248 21.77 -5.33 -2.09
C ILE A 248 22.62 -4.17 -1.57
N GLU A 249 23.62 -4.46 -0.73
CA GLU A 249 24.56 -3.47 -0.23
C GLU A 249 25.43 -2.90 -1.37
N ALA A 250 25.80 -3.71 -2.35
CA ALA A 250 26.48 -3.25 -3.56
C ALA A 250 25.60 -2.29 -4.38
N GLU A 251 24.30 -2.55 -4.47
CA GLU A 251 23.35 -1.72 -5.24
C GLU A 251 22.95 -0.43 -4.54
N TYR A 252 22.76 -0.46 -3.22
CA TYR A 252 22.16 0.65 -2.45
C TYR A 252 23.09 1.28 -1.40
N GLY A 253 24.28 0.72 -1.20
CA GLY A 253 25.17 1.02 -0.07
C GLY A 253 24.72 0.31 1.21
N SER A 254 25.20 0.75 2.37
CA SER A 254 24.95 0.10 3.67
C SER A 254 23.48 -0.28 3.91
N TYR A 255 23.26 -1.53 4.30
CA TYR A 255 21.95 -2.08 4.66
C TYR A 255 21.79 -2.16 6.19
N PRO A 256 20.63 -1.81 6.75
CA PRO A 256 19.37 -1.46 6.09
C PRO A 256 19.35 -0.07 5.43
N LYS A 257 18.97 -0.01 4.16
CA LYS A 257 18.89 1.25 3.41
C LYS A 257 17.52 1.91 3.54
N MET A 258 17.50 3.15 4.03
CA MET A 258 16.37 4.05 3.84
C MET A 258 16.52 4.82 2.53
N VAL A 259 15.48 4.75 1.70
CA VAL A 259 15.42 5.46 0.42
C VAL A 259 15.02 6.91 0.67
N SER A 260 15.73 7.85 0.05
CA SER A 260 15.38 9.26 0.16
C SER A 260 14.03 9.55 -0.52
N PRO A 261 13.24 10.52 -0.02
CA PRO A 261 11.97 10.89 -0.66
C PRO A 261 12.13 11.31 -2.14
N GLY A 262 13.28 11.91 -2.49
CA GLY A 262 13.61 12.30 -3.85
C GLY A 262 13.86 11.09 -4.77
N TYR A 263 14.64 10.11 -4.31
CA TYR A 263 14.88 8.88 -5.05
C TYR A 263 13.58 8.10 -5.24
N ARG A 264 12.79 7.92 -4.16
CA ARG A 264 11.50 7.24 -4.21
C ARG A 264 10.56 7.84 -5.27
N ARG A 265 10.42 9.17 -5.34
CA ARG A 265 9.50 9.80 -6.29
C ARG A 265 9.95 9.71 -7.75
N LYS A 266 11.26 9.63 -7.98
CA LYS A 266 11.83 9.69 -9.33
C LYS A 266 12.10 8.31 -9.92
N GLN A 267 12.63 7.40 -9.12
CA GLN A 267 13.16 6.11 -9.58
C GLN A 267 12.33 4.91 -9.14
N LEU A 268 11.39 5.06 -8.21
CA LEU A 268 10.61 3.93 -7.72
C LEU A 268 9.16 4.00 -8.21
N LYS A 269 8.70 2.95 -8.88
CA LYS A 269 7.30 2.77 -9.28
C LYS A 269 6.60 1.82 -8.29
N PRO A 270 5.60 2.27 -7.53
CA PRO A 270 4.83 1.39 -6.69
C PRO A 270 3.82 0.57 -7.50
N LEU A 271 3.60 -0.68 -7.11
CA LEU A 271 2.61 -1.60 -7.67
C LEU A 271 1.46 -1.76 -6.67
N ASN A 272 0.50 -0.83 -6.71
CA ASN A 272 -0.50 -0.66 -5.63
C ASN A 272 -1.92 -1.12 -5.98
N ASP A 273 -2.15 -1.57 -7.21
CA ASP A 273 -3.44 -2.08 -7.67
C ASP A 273 -3.29 -3.50 -8.21
N ARG A 274 -4.41 -4.20 -8.39
CA ARG A 274 -4.40 -5.59 -8.85
C ARG A 274 -4.00 -5.72 -10.31
N PHE A 275 -4.12 -4.69 -11.13
CA PHE A 275 -3.65 -4.74 -12.54
C PHE A 275 -2.12 -4.85 -12.61
N CYS A 276 -1.40 -4.37 -11.60
CA CYS A 276 0.06 -4.45 -11.53
C CYS A 276 0.62 -5.86 -11.20
N LEU A 277 -0.21 -6.86 -10.87
CA LEU A 277 0.29 -8.20 -10.51
C LEU A 277 0.94 -8.90 -11.71
N ALA A 278 0.26 -8.92 -12.85
CA ALA A 278 0.82 -9.38 -14.12
C ALA A 278 2.09 -8.59 -14.53
N GLU A 279 2.11 -7.28 -14.25
CA GLU A 279 3.24 -6.41 -14.54
C GLU A 279 4.50 -6.80 -13.74
N GLY A 280 4.37 -7.00 -12.42
CA GLY A 280 5.47 -7.42 -11.57
C GLY A 280 5.99 -8.82 -11.92
N CYS A 281 5.09 -9.75 -12.26
CA CYS A 281 5.44 -11.09 -12.72
C CYS A 281 6.20 -11.05 -14.05
N LEU A 282 5.64 -10.38 -15.06
CA LEU A 282 6.25 -10.27 -16.39
C LEU A 282 7.61 -9.60 -16.35
N LEU A 283 7.78 -8.55 -15.53
CA LEU A 283 9.08 -7.93 -15.34
C LEU A 283 10.11 -8.92 -14.80
N ALA A 284 9.74 -9.70 -13.78
CA ALA A 284 10.63 -10.70 -13.20
C ALA A 284 10.99 -11.81 -14.19
N ASP A 285 10.02 -12.28 -14.96
CA ASP A 285 10.23 -13.32 -15.98
C ASP A 285 11.15 -12.85 -17.11
N VAL A 286 10.89 -11.66 -17.65
CA VAL A 286 11.71 -11.09 -18.73
C VAL A 286 13.12 -10.81 -18.24
N MET A 287 13.29 -10.24 -17.05
CA MET A 287 14.60 -9.99 -16.47
C MET A 287 15.39 -11.29 -16.26
N GLU A 288 14.78 -12.31 -15.67
CA GLU A 288 15.41 -13.62 -15.46
C GLU A 288 15.82 -14.27 -16.78
N HIS A 289 14.92 -14.26 -17.77
CA HIS A 289 15.18 -14.82 -19.09
C HIS A 289 16.36 -14.15 -19.78
N LEU A 290 16.41 -12.82 -19.75
CA LEU A 290 17.50 -12.06 -20.35
C LEU A 290 18.82 -12.28 -19.59
N GLN A 291 18.80 -12.42 -18.27
CA GLN A 291 19.99 -12.74 -17.47
C GLN A 291 20.55 -14.12 -17.80
N ALA A 292 19.69 -15.14 -17.91
CA ALA A 292 20.10 -16.49 -18.30
C ALA A 292 20.68 -16.53 -19.72
N ALA A 293 20.15 -15.73 -20.64
CA ALA A 293 20.64 -15.61 -22.02
C ALA A 293 21.91 -14.73 -22.15
N ALA A 294 22.31 -13.99 -21.11
CA ALA A 294 23.32 -12.92 -21.18
C ALA A 294 24.77 -13.37 -21.45
N GLY A 295 25.00 -14.63 -21.80
CA GLY A 295 26.29 -15.07 -22.36
C GLY A 295 26.72 -14.32 -23.62
N LYS A 296 25.87 -13.48 -24.27
CA LYS A 296 26.23 -12.73 -25.50
C LYS A 296 25.66 -11.32 -25.73
N LYS A 297 24.80 -10.73 -24.88
CA LYS A 297 24.38 -9.31 -25.01
C LYS A 297 24.04 -8.69 -23.64
N ALA A 298 24.77 -7.66 -23.23
CA ALA A 298 24.38 -6.85 -22.08
C ALA A 298 23.11 -6.04 -22.44
N PHE A 299 22.05 -6.18 -21.66
CA PHE A 299 20.86 -5.32 -21.75
C PHE A 299 20.89 -4.25 -20.65
N HIS A 300 20.19 -3.15 -20.86
CA HIS A 300 20.07 -2.09 -19.85
C HIS A 300 18.78 -2.32 -19.03
N PRO A 301 18.84 -2.57 -17.71
CA PRO A 301 17.66 -2.91 -16.91
C PRO A 301 16.53 -1.89 -17.02
N ARG A 302 16.87 -0.59 -17.00
CA ARG A 302 15.87 0.48 -17.18
C ARG A 302 15.07 0.38 -18.47
N ALA A 303 15.71 0.03 -19.58
CA ALA A 303 15.01 -0.09 -20.86
C ALA A 303 14.00 -1.23 -20.81
N VAL A 304 14.39 -2.36 -20.22
CA VAL A 304 13.50 -3.51 -20.01
C VAL A 304 12.32 -3.15 -19.12
N VAL A 305 12.56 -2.45 -18.01
CA VAL A 305 11.48 -1.98 -17.14
C VAL A 305 10.54 -1.07 -17.92
N GLU A 306 11.06 -0.04 -18.61
CA GLU A 306 10.24 0.90 -19.38
C GLU A 306 9.41 0.19 -20.47
N ASP A 307 9.99 -0.77 -21.18
CA ASP A 307 9.30 -1.57 -22.20
C ASP A 307 8.19 -2.45 -21.63
N VAL A 308 8.46 -3.19 -20.54
CA VAL A 308 7.46 -4.05 -19.88
C VAL A 308 6.29 -3.21 -19.37
N LEU A 309 6.57 -2.09 -18.72
CA LEU A 309 5.53 -1.16 -18.24
C LEU A 309 4.71 -0.58 -19.39
N ALA A 310 5.37 -0.22 -20.50
CA ALA A 310 4.71 0.28 -21.69
C ALA A 310 3.82 -0.79 -22.33
N ALA A 311 4.27 -2.04 -22.37
CA ALA A 311 3.50 -3.17 -22.90
C ALA A 311 2.22 -3.42 -22.09
N VAL A 312 2.31 -3.47 -20.76
CA VAL A 312 1.12 -3.62 -19.90
C VAL A 312 0.19 -2.41 -20.03
N THR A 313 0.73 -1.19 -20.09
CA THR A 313 -0.06 0.02 -20.34
C THR A 313 -0.78 -0.05 -21.69
N HIS A 314 -0.11 -0.56 -22.73
CA HIS A 314 -0.68 -0.72 -24.07
C HIS A 314 -1.88 -1.67 -24.06
N VAL A 315 -1.85 -2.75 -23.29
CA VAL A 315 -2.98 -3.69 -23.15
C VAL A 315 -4.25 -2.99 -22.65
N HIS A 316 -4.12 -2.05 -21.71
CA HIS A 316 -5.25 -1.26 -21.18
C HIS A 316 -5.72 -0.16 -22.14
N VAL A 317 -4.78 0.58 -22.75
CA VAL A 317 -5.10 1.75 -23.59
C VAL A 317 -5.59 1.35 -24.98
N SER A 318 -5.08 0.26 -25.55
CA SER A 318 -5.47 -0.22 -26.90
C SER A 318 -6.91 -0.72 -26.96
N GLY A 319 -7.49 -1.11 -25.81
CA GLY A 319 -8.81 -1.72 -25.75
C GLY A 319 -8.82 -3.24 -25.94
N LYS A 320 -7.68 -3.86 -26.29
CA LYS A 320 -7.57 -5.33 -26.49
C LYS A 320 -8.07 -6.12 -25.28
N MET A 321 -7.71 -5.69 -24.06
CA MET A 321 -8.22 -6.31 -22.83
C MET A 321 -9.75 -6.23 -22.73
N HIS A 322 -10.32 -5.04 -22.98
CA HIS A 322 -11.77 -4.86 -22.94
C HIS A 322 -12.47 -5.73 -23.99
N GLU A 323 -11.93 -5.82 -25.20
CA GLU A 323 -12.48 -6.65 -26.28
C GLU A 323 -12.46 -8.13 -25.93
N ALA A 324 -11.34 -8.64 -25.42
CA ALA A 324 -11.23 -10.03 -24.99
C ALA A 324 -12.19 -10.35 -23.83
N VAL A 325 -12.31 -9.45 -22.84
CA VAL A 325 -13.25 -9.61 -21.73
C VAL A 325 -14.70 -9.57 -22.21
N LEU A 326 -15.05 -8.67 -23.14
CA LEU A 326 -16.39 -8.60 -23.70
C LEU A 326 -16.76 -9.83 -24.55
N GLY A 327 -15.76 -10.48 -25.17
CA GLY A 327 -15.94 -11.71 -25.92
C GLY A 327 -16.37 -12.90 -25.05
N ASP A 328 -15.97 -12.91 -23.77
CA ASP A 328 -16.32 -13.97 -22.80
C ASP A 328 -16.40 -13.42 -21.37
N ILE A 329 -17.41 -12.59 -21.09
CA ILE A 329 -17.55 -11.90 -19.79
C ILE A 329 -17.61 -12.91 -18.63
N GLY A 330 -18.28 -14.05 -18.83
CA GLY A 330 -18.45 -15.08 -17.80
C GLY A 330 -17.13 -15.74 -17.39
N ARG A 331 -16.13 -15.78 -18.27
CA ARG A 331 -14.78 -16.27 -17.94
C ARG A 331 -13.98 -15.30 -17.08
N PHE A 332 -14.24 -13.99 -17.15
CA PHE A 332 -13.40 -12.97 -16.50
C PHE A 332 -14.06 -12.27 -15.32
N ILE A 333 -15.38 -12.05 -15.33
CA ILE A 333 -16.11 -11.40 -14.24
C ILE A 333 -16.73 -12.46 -13.34
N GLN A 334 -16.59 -12.29 -12.03
CA GLN A 334 -17.24 -13.12 -11.03
C GLN A 334 -18.70 -12.66 -10.82
N PRO A 335 -19.69 -13.55 -10.99
CA PRO A 335 -21.06 -13.22 -10.63
C PRO A 335 -21.17 -12.93 -9.13
N SER A 336 -21.93 -11.90 -8.76
CA SER A 336 -22.19 -11.57 -7.35
C SER A 336 -23.68 -11.52 -7.05
N TYR A 337 -24.17 -12.56 -6.39
CA TYR A 337 -25.56 -12.64 -5.93
C TYR A 337 -25.88 -11.65 -4.79
N ARG A 338 -24.85 -11.12 -4.10
CA ARG A 338 -25.00 -10.15 -3.00
C ARG A 338 -25.06 -8.71 -3.50
N LEU A 339 -24.54 -8.43 -4.69
CA LEU A 339 -24.37 -7.07 -5.20
C LEU A 339 -25.71 -6.36 -5.38
N GLU A 340 -26.68 -7.02 -6.01
CA GLU A 340 -28.01 -6.44 -6.22
C GLU A 340 -28.69 -6.13 -4.88
N HIS A 341 -28.65 -7.07 -3.95
CA HIS A 341 -29.22 -6.92 -2.63
C HIS A 341 -28.56 -5.76 -1.85
N MET A 342 -27.24 -5.61 -1.94
CA MET A 342 -26.52 -4.48 -1.34
C MET A 342 -27.00 -3.15 -1.89
N LEU A 343 -27.04 -3.00 -3.23
CA LEU A 343 -27.44 -1.75 -3.87
C LEU A 343 -28.90 -1.39 -3.54
N ARG A 344 -29.80 -2.37 -3.54
CA ARG A 344 -31.21 -2.17 -3.15
C ARG A 344 -31.34 -1.79 -1.68
N THR A 345 -30.64 -2.46 -0.77
CA THR A 345 -30.67 -2.12 0.66
C THR A 345 -30.25 -0.68 0.92
N LEU A 346 -29.20 -0.20 0.23
CA LEU A 346 -28.77 1.21 0.34
C LEU A 346 -29.83 2.17 -0.23
N LYS A 347 -30.45 1.82 -1.36
CA LYS A 347 -31.54 2.60 -1.97
C LYS A 347 -32.78 2.69 -1.08
N ASP A 348 -33.19 1.56 -0.52
CA ASP A 348 -34.36 1.45 0.35
C ASP A 348 -34.14 2.23 1.66
N ALA A 349 -32.89 2.34 2.11
CA ALA A 349 -32.46 3.22 3.19
C ALA A 349 -32.35 4.70 2.80
N GLY A 350 -32.79 5.09 1.59
CA GLY A 350 -32.82 6.47 1.11
C GLY A 350 -31.49 7.01 0.59
N LYS A 351 -30.43 6.20 0.51
CA LYS A 351 -29.11 6.64 0.04
C LYS A 351 -29.11 6.87 -1.48
N LYS A 352 -28.37 7.89 -1.94
CA LYS A 352 -28.12 8.12 -3.37
C LYS A 352 -26.91 7.32 -3.82
N LEU A 353 -26.98 6.71 -5.00
CA LEU A 353 -25.91 5.86 -5.51
C LEU A 353 -25.26 6.45 -6.76
N PHE A 354 -23.95 6.31 -6.91
CA PHE A 354 -23.28 6.66 -8.16
C PHE A 354 -22.10 5.78 -8.54
N ILE A 355 -21.78 5.76 -9.84
CA ILE A 355 -20.56 5.16 -10.37
C ILE A 355 -19.63 6.26 -10.89
N SER A 356 -18.34 6.11 -10.64
CA SER A 356 -17.28 6.91 -11.28
C SER A 356 -16.14 5.99 -11.68
N SER A 357 -16.05 5.65 -12.96
CA SER A 357 -15.06 4.70 -13.51
C SER A 357 -14.20 5.34 -14.60
N ASN A 358 -12.95 4.87 -14.72
CA ASN A 358 -12.08 5.18 -15.85
C ASN A 358 -12.43 4.37 -17.11
N SER A 359 -13.16 3.28 -16.96
CA SER A 359 -13.55 2.41 -18.07
C SER A 359 -14.63 3.03 -18.95
N PRO A 360 -14.68 2.68 -20.24
CA PRO A 360 -15.66 3.22 -21.18
C PRO A 360 -17.07 2.64 -20.95
N TRP A 361 -18.10 3.38 -21.37
CA TRP A 361 -19.51 2.99 -21.19
C TRP A 361 -19.83 1.56 -21.63
N ARG A 362 -19.36 1.15 -22.83
CA ARG A 362 -19.67 -0.18 -23.38
C ARG A 362 -19.21 -1.30 -22.46
N PHE A 363 -18.03 -1.12 -21.86
CA PHE A 363 -17.43 -2.10 -20.97
C PHE A 363 -18.17 -2.17 -19.63
N VAL A 364 -18.38 -1.01 -19.00
CA VAL A 364 -19.15 -0.91 -17.74
C VAL A 364 -20.56 -1.47 -17.92
N ASN A 365 -21.25 -1.10 -19.00
CA ASN A 365 -22.62 -1.56 -19.24
C ASN A 365 -22.69 -3.08 -19.40
N ALA A 366 -21.82 -3.69 -20.20
CA ALA A 366 -21.87 -5.12 -20.44
C ALA A 366 -21.60 -5.94 -19.16
N GLY A 367 -20.62 -5.55 -18.34
CA GLY A 367 -20.36 -6.25 -17.09
C GLY A 367 -21.44 -6.00 -16.03
N MET A 368 -21.98 -4.78 -15.93
CA MET A 368 -23.11 -4.50 -15.04
C MET A 368 -24.39 -5.24 -15.47
N GLU A 369 -24.66 -5.36 -16.77
CA GLU A 369 -25.76 -6.17 -17.29
C GLU A 369 -25.56 -7.66 -16.99
N HIS A 370 -24.33 -8.16 -17.09
CA HIS A 370 -24.01 -9.54 -16.70
C HIS A 370 -24.23 -9.78 -15.19
N MET A 371 -23.87 -8.83 -14.33
CA MET A 371 -23.98 -8.98 -12.87
C MET A 371 -25.38 -8.71 -12.31
N LEU A 372 -26.14 -7.77 -12.89
CA LEU A 372 -27.39 -7.23 -12.31
C LEU A 372 -28.57 -7.21 -13.29
N GLY A 373 -28.36 -7.57 -14.55
CA GLY A 373 -29.38 -7.52 -15.59
C GLY A 373 -29.54 -6.14 -16.27
N PRO A 374 -30.42 -6.04 -17.28
CA PRO A 374 -30.51 -4.89 -18.20
C PRO A 374 -30.95 -3.56 -17.55
N THR A 375 -31.63 -3.62 -16.40
CA THR A 375 -32.18 -2.45 -15.71
C THR A 375 -31.28 -1.91 -14.60
N TRP A 376 -30.03 -2.38 -14.51
CA TRP A 376 -29.08 -1.98 -13.46
C TRP A 376 -28.93 -0.45 -13.33
N ASN A 377 -29.03 0.26 -14.46
CA ASN A 377 -28.91 1.72 -14.56
C ASN A 377 -29.87 2.47 -13.64
N ASP A 378 -31.05 1.91 -13.34
CA ASP A 378 -32.08 2.55 -12.53
C ASP A 378 -31.71 2.62 -11.04
N LEU A 379 -30.78 1.76 -10.62
CA LEU A 379 -30.21 1.74 -9.28
C LEU A 379 -29.32 2.96 -9.02
N PHE A 380 -28.83 3.67 -10.04
CA PHE A 380 -27.88 4.77 -9.85
C PHE A 380 -28.48 6.15 -10.14
N ASP A 381 -28.11 7.14 -9.32
CA ASP A 381 -28.51 8.55 -9.43
C ASP A 381 -27.55 9.36 -10.32
N PHE A 382 -26.33 8.84 -10.53
CA PHE A 382 -25.32 9.34 -11.45
C PHE A 382 -24.43 8.19 -11.96
N ILE A 383 -24.09 8.19 -13.25
CA ILE A 383 -23.17 7.22 -13.87
C ILE A 383 -22.11 8.00 -14.64
N GLY A 384 -20.89 8.03 -14.09
CA GLY A 384 -19.69 8.60 -14.70
C GLY A 384 -18.76 7.51 -15.23
N VAL A 385 -18.39 7.62 -16.51
CA VAL A 385 -17.48 6.70 -17.21
C VAL A 385 -16.35 7.49 -17.87
N GLY A 386 -15.18 6.90 -18.10
CA GLY A 386 -14.02 7.64 -18.59
C GLY A 386 -13.66 8.86 -17.74
N ALA A 387 -13.83 8.78 -16.41
CA ALA A 387 -13.68 9.90 -15.48
C ALA A 387 -12.25 10.48 -15.46
N SER A 388 -11.25 9.71 -15.89
CA SER A 388 -9.82 10.09 -15.89
C SER A 388 -9.28 10.35 -14.48
N LYS A 389 -9.73 9.57 -13.48
CA LYS A 389 -9.16 9.57 -12.13
C LYS A 389 -7.65 9.27 -12.20
N PRO A 390 -6.79 9.98 -11.45
CA PRO A 390 -7.13 10.94 -10.39
C PRO A 390 -7.43 12.38 -10.87
N LEU A 391 -7.22 12.72 -12.15
CA LEU A 391 -7.48 14.09 -12.67
C LEU A 391 -8.93 14.54 -12.47
N PHE A 392 -9.88 13.62 -12.32
CA PHE A 392 -11.25 13.93 -11.92
C PHE A 392 -11.35 14.74 -10.61
N TYR A 393 -10.45 14.49 -9.64
CA TYR A 393 -10.48 15.13 -8.33
C TYR A 393 -9.83 16.52 -8.30
N THR A 394 -8.90 16.77 -9.22
CA THR A 394 -8.09 18.02 -9.25
C THR A 394 -8.44 18.92 -10.43
N GLY A 395 -9.08 18.37 -11.47
CA GLY A 395 -9.44 19.10 -12.68
C GLY A 395 -10.73 19.93 -12.55
N SER A 396 -11.05 20.63 -13.64
CA SER A 396 -12.22 21.50 -13.77
C SER A 396 -12.99 21.26 -15.07
N ARG A 397 -12.87 20.05 -15.65
CA ARG A 397 -13.52 19.74 -16.92
C ARG A 397 -15.05 19.65 -16.73
N PRO A 398 -15.87 20.20 -17.65
CA PRO A 398 -17.31 20.01 -17.63
C PRO A 398 -17.70 18.59 -18.03
N PHE A 399 -18.86 18.14 -17.58
CA PHE A 399 -19.42 16.86 -18.02
C PHE A 399 -19.87 16.89 -19.49
N ARG A 400 -19.80 15.73 -20.14
CA ARG A 400 -20.37 15.47 -21.46
C ARG A 400 -21.28 14.25 -21.40
N LEU A 401 -22.34 14.23 -22.20
CA LEU A 401 -23.25 13.10 -22.26
C LEU A 401 -22.68 12.01 -23.17
N VAL A 402 -22.78 10.75 -22.74
CA VAL A 402 -22.44 9.58 -23.55
C VAL A 402 -23.73 8.98 -24.12
N SER A 403 -23.72 8.69 -25.41
CA SER A 403 -24.78 7.96 -26.08
C SER A 403 -24.77 6.49 -25.65
N LYS A 404 -25.86 6.01 -25.05
CA LYS A 404 -25.96 4.62 -24.58
C LYS A 404 -25.88 3.59 -25.71
N ARG A 405 -26.33 3.95 -26.92
CA ARG A 405 -26.43 3.04 -28.07
C ARG A 405 -25.07 2.69 -28.66
N ASP A 406 -24.23 3.70 -28.87
CA ASP A 406 -22.95 3.54 -29.57
C ASP A 406 -21.75 3.90 -28.69
N GLY A 407 -21.95 4.40 -27.47
CA GLY A 407 -20.88 4.81 -26.55
C GLY A 407 -20.20 6.13 -26.93
N ARG A 408 -20.72 6.86 -27.93
CA ARG A 408 -20.08 8.10 -28.42
C ARG A 408 -20.42 9.29 -27.54
N ILE A 409 -19.47 10.21 -27.41
CA ILE A 409 -19.62 11.45 -26.64
C ILE A 409 -20.45 12.45 -27.46
N LYS A 410 -21.50 12.99 -26.86
CA LYS A 410 -22.30 14.08 -27.45
C LYS A 410 -21.65 15.42 -27.15
N TRP A 411 -21.66 16.32 -28.14
CA TRP A 411 -21.06 17.64 -28.04
C TRP A 411 -21.80 18.61 -27.10
N SER A 412 -23.07 18.32 -26.79
CA SER A 412 -23.92 19.19 -25.94
C SER A 412 -23.32 19.39 -24.54
N GLU A 413 -23.35 20.63 -24.09
CA GLU A 413 -23.03 20.99 -22.70
C GLU A 413 -24.02 20.35 -21.73
N VAL A 414 -23.51 19.87 -20.60
CA VAL A 414 -24.30 19.27 -19.53
C VAL A 414 -24.49 20.29 -18.42
N THR A 415 -25.66 20.91 -18.37
CA THR A 415 -26.03 21.85 -17.30
C THR A 415 -26.72 21.17 -16.13
N HIS A 416 -27.24 19.96 -16.32
CA HIS A 416 -27.94 19.18 -15.30
C HIS A 416 -27.61 17.68 -15.43
N LEU A 417 -27.31 17.02 -14.30
CA LEU A 417 -27.06 15.58 -14.25
C LEU A 417 -28.37 14.82 -14.04
N LYS A 418 -29.12 14.61 -15.12
CA LYS A 418 -30.41 13.88 -15.10
C LYS A 418 -30.19 12.39 -14.82
N LYS A 419 -30.99 11.81 -13.93
CA LYS A 419 -31.01 10.36 -13.66
C LYS A 419 -31.24 9.58 -14.96
N GLY A 420 -30.54 8.45 -15.10
CA GLY A 420 -30.56 7.63 -16.31
C GLY A 420 -29.65 8.14 -17.43
N GLY A 421 -29.04 9.32 -17.31
CA GLY A 421 -27.96 9.76 -18.20
C GLY A 421 -26.63 9.06 -17.87
N VAL A 422 -25.77 8.92 -18.88
CA VAL A 422 -24.38 8.45 -18.74
C VAL A 422 -23.47 9.61 -19.10
N PHE A 423 -22.49 9.89 -18.25
CA PHE A 423 -21.65 11.08 -18.36
C PHE A 423 -20.18 10.71 -18.41
N THR A 424 -19.38 11.53 -19.08
CA THR A 424 -17.91 11.39 -19.12
C THR A 424 -17.23 12.74 -18.95
N HIS A 425 -15.90 12.72 -18.88
CA HIS A 425 -15.07 13.84 -18.44
C HIS A 425 -15.52 14.28 -17.04
N GLY A 426 -15.92 15.54 -16.90
CA GLY A 426 -16.34 16.08 -15.62
C GLY A 426 -15.19 16.25 -14.64
N SER A 427 -15.57 16.73 -13.47
CA SER A 427 -14.70 16.86 -12.31
C SER A 427 -15.57 16.77 -11.07
N ILE A 428 -14.95 16.49 -9.94
CA ILE A 428 -15.64 16.51 -8.65
C ILE A 428 -16.17 17.91 -8.30
N ALA A 429 -15.47 18.97 -8.74
CA ALA A 429 -15.95 20.34 -8.59
C ALA A 429 -17.29 20.56 -9.32
N GLU A 430 -17.41 20.04 -10.55
CA GLU A 430 -18.66 20.06 -11.30
C GLU A 430 -19.73 19.15 -10.70
N LEU A 431 -19.35 17.97 -10.19
CA LEU A 431 -20.28 17.06 -9.52
C LEU A 431 -20.89 17.72 -8.28
N ARG A 432 -20.04 18.35 -7.46
CA ARG A 432 -20.48 19.15 -6.31
C ARG A 432 -21.41 20.28 -6.75
N ARG A 433 -21.05 21.05 -7.78
CA ARG A 433 -21.88 22.15 -8.27
C ARG A 433 -23.25 21.68 -8.75
N LEU A 434 -23.33 20.51 -9.39
CA LEU A 434 -24.54 20.01 -10.04
C LEU A 434 -25.41 19.12 -9.14
N LYS A 435 -24.84 18.49 -8.10
CA LYS A 435 -25.56 17.57 -7.19
C LYS A 435 -25.54 17.99 -5.73
N GLY A 436 -24.63 18.87 -5.32
CA GLY A 436 -24.43 19.24 -3.91
C GLY A 436 -23.74 18.15 -3.08
N TRP A 437 -23.17 17.13 -3.70
CA TRP A 437 -22.51 16.03 -2.97
C TRP A 437 -21.10 16.44 -2.54
N GLU A 438 -20.86 16.56 -1.24
CA GLU A 438 -19.57 16.99 -0.69
C GLU A 438 -19.31 16.49 0.74
N GLY A 439 -18.04 16.51 1.14
CA GLY A 439 -17.65 16.22 2.52
C GLY A 439 -17.98 14.80 2.98
N PRO A 440 -18.10 14.59 4.30
CA PRO A 440 -18.22 13.25 4.89
C PRO A 440 -19.59 12.59 4.69
N SER A 441 -20.57 13.27 4.07
CA SER A 441 -21.84 12.64 3.68
C SER A 441 -21.69 11.75 2.44
N VAL A 442 -20.56 11.82 1.75
CA VAL A 442 -20.22 10.94 0.62
C VAL A 442 -19.29 9.83 1.11
N LEU A 443 -19.70 8.58 0.90
CA LEU A 443 -18.87 7.38 1.06
C LEU A 443 -18.48 6.84 -0.32
N TYR A 444 -17.19 6.88 -0.67
CA TYR A 444 -16.70 6.39 -1.96
C TYR A 444 -15.87 5.11 -1.79
N PHE A 445 -16.26 4.05 -2.50
CA PHE A 445 -15.53 2.79 -2.58
C PHE A 445 -14.67 2.71 -3.84
N GLY A 446 -13.45 2.23 -3.70
CA GLY A 446 -12.50 2.00 -4.79
C GLY A 446 -11.43 0.98 -4.40
N ASP A 447 -10.76 0.36 -5.36
CA ASP A 447 -9.65 -0.57 -5.13
C ASP A 447 -8.30 0.16 -5.19
N SER A 448 -8.16 1.18 -6.04
CA SER A 448 -6.92 1.92 -6.18
C SER A 448 -6.83 3.03 -5.15
N LEU A 449 -5.98 2.83 -4.16
CA LEU A 449 -5.81 3.83 -3.11
C LEU A 449 -5.48 5.22 -3.68
N TRP A 450 -4.62 5.31 -4.70
CA TRP A 450 -4.15 6.61 -5.22
C TRP A 450 -5.05 7.17 -6.31
N ALA A 451 -5.54 6.32 -7.21
CA ALA A 451 -6.43 6.79 -8.26
C ALA A 451 -7.79 7.18 -7.69
N ASP A 452 -8.28 6.50 -6.63
CA ASP A 452 -9.63 6.65 -6.14
C ASP A 452 -9.74 7.41 -4.82
N LEU A 453 -8.94 7.04 -3.82
CA LEU A 453 -9.28 7.34 -2.42
C LEU A 453 -8.48 8.52 -1.84
N VAL A 454 -7.19 8.61 -2.15
CA VAL A 454 -6.29 9.61 -1.55
C VAL A 454 -6.76 11.04 -1.81
N GLU A 455 -7.06 11.37 -3.07
CA GLU A 455 -7.47 12.73 -3.42
C GLU A 455 -8.92 13.02 -3.02
N ALA A 456 -9.82 12.04 -3.14
CA ALA A 456 -11.20 12.13 -2.65
C ALA A 456 -11.24 12.52 -1.16
N ARG A 457 -10.42 11.86 -0.34
CA ARG A 457 -10.31 12.18 1.09
C ARG A 457 -9.59 13.51 1.33
N LYS A 458 -8.37 13.67 0.81
CA LYS A 458 -7.50 14.82 1.15
C LYS A 458 -8.05 16.15 0.68
N LEU A 459 -8.64 16.19 -0.50
CA LEU A 459 -9.06 17.44 -1.14
C LEU A 459 -10.55 17.73 -0.94
N HIS A 460 -11.39 16.69 -0.81
CA HIS A 460 -12.85 16.84 -0.80
C HIS A 460 -13.53 16.36 0.49
N GLY A 461 -12.76 15.77 1.41
CA GLY A 461 -13.27 15.33 2.72
C GLY A 461 -14.27 14.19 2.65
N TRP A 462 -14.31 13.44 1.55
CA TRP A 462 -15.16 12.26 1.42
C TRP A 462 -14.72 11.17 2.39
N THR A 463 -15.69 10.42 2.91
CA THR A 463 -15.40 9.16 3.60
C THR A 463 -15.02 8.12 2.55
N THR A 464 -13.96 7.34 2.80
CA THR A 464 -13.42 6.41 1.81
C THR A 464 -13.40 4.97 2.27
N GLY A 465 -13.75 4.05 1.36
CA GLY A 465 -13.72 2.61 1.55
C GLY A 465 -12.79 1.93 0.55
N ALA A 466 -11.73 1.26 1.00
CA ALA A 466 -10.86 0.49 0.11
C ALA A 466 -11.31 -0.96 -0.04
N ILE A 467 -11.32 -1.45 -1.28
CA ILE A 467 -11.54 -2.86 -1.58
C ILE A 467 -10.18 -3.55 -1.72
N ILE A 468 -9.81 -4.35 -0.72
CA ILE A 468 -8.51 -5.03 -0.61
C ILE A 468 -8.75 -6.52 -0.51
N TYR A 469 -8.91 -7.21 -1.64
CA TYR A 469 -9.21 -8.65 -1.69
C TYR A 469 -8.23 -9.50 -0.87
N ASP A 470 -6.93 -9.16 -0.93
CA ASP A 470 -5.85 -9.90 -0.28
C ASP A 470 -5.95 -9.94 1.25
N VAL A 471 -6.77 -9.07 1.86
CA VAL A 471 -7.05 -9.14 3.29
C VAL A 471 -7.76 -10.44 3.65
N GLU A 472 -8.68 -10.94 2.81
CA GLU A 472 -9.38 -12.19 3.05
C GLU A 472 -8.41 -13.38 2.98
N LEU A 473 -7.55 -13.41 1.95
CA LEU A 473 -6.53 -14.44 1.79
C LEU A 473 -5.55 -14.49 2.98
N GLU A 474 -5.09 -13.32 3.45
CA GLU A 474 -4.23 -13.28 4.62
C GLU A 474 -4.97 -13.72 5.88
N LEU A 475 -6.21 -13.27 6.10
CA LEU A 475 -6.98 -13.66 7.28
C LEU A 475 -7.29 -15.16 7.34
N GLU A 476 -7.58 -15.79 6.21
CA GLU A 476 -7.75 -17.25 6.12
C GLU A 476 -6.49 -17.97 6.61
N LYS A 477 -5.31 -17.53 6.15
CA LYS A 477 -4.02 -18.08 6.57
C LYS A 477 -3.74 -17.80 8.05
N MET A 478 -4.05 -16.58 8.51
CA MET A 478 -3.90 -16.16 9.90
C MET A 478 -4.76 -16.98 10.86
N SER A 479 -5.94 -17.43 10.41
CA SER A 479 -6.84 -18.27 11.21
C SER A 479 -6.34 -19.71 11.42
N SER A 480 -5.30 -20.13 10.70
CA SER A 480 -4.77 -21.49 10.82
C SER A 480 -4.10 -21.73 12.18
N PRO A 481 -4.22 -22.95 12.75
CA PRO A 481 -3.57 -23.29 14.02
C PRO A 481 -2.05 -23.07 13.99
N MET A 482 -1.41 -23.38 12.86
CA MET A 482 0.03 -23.21 12.67
C MET A 482 0.43 -21.74 12.71
N TYR A 483 -0.33 -20.84 12.06
CA TYR A 483 -0.06 -19.40 12.11
C TYR A 483 -0.19 -18.86 13.53
N HIS A 484 -1.24 -19.27 14.26
CA HIS A 484 -1.42 -18.89 15.66
C HIS A 484 -0.26 -19.37 16.54
N GLN A 485 0.18 -20.61 16.37
CA GLN A 485 1.31 -21.16 17.12
C GLN A 485 2.60 -20.39 16.85
N LEU A 486 2.94 -20.17 15.58
CA LEU A 486 4.13 -19.40 15.21
C LEU A 486 4.04 -17.94 15.70
N SER A 487 2.86 -17.32 15.63
CA SER A 487 2.65 -15.96 16.14
C SER A 487 2.85 -15.86 17.66
N LYS A 488 2.36 -16.86 18.41
CA LYS A 488 2.61 -16.97 19.86
C LYS A 488 4.11 -17.08 20.15
N ARG A 489 4.83 -17.94 19.41
CA ARG A 489 6.29 -18.09 19.54
C ARG A 489 7.03 -16.80 19.23
N ALA A 490 6.66 -16.12 18.14
CA ALA A 490 7.26 -14.84 17.75
C ALA A 490 7.09 -13.78 18.84
N LEU A 491 5.88 -13.63 19.38
CA LEU A 491 5.60 -12.70 20.47
C LEU A 491 6.34 -13.08 21.76
N ALA A 492 6.39 -14.37 22.09
CA ALA A 492 7.11 -14.85 23.26
C ALA A 492 8.61 -14.56 23.16
N LEU A 493 9.23 -14.73 21.99
CA LEU A 493 10.62 -14.36 21.74
C LEU A 493 10.84 -12.83 21.84
N GLU A 494 9.90 -12.01 21.34
CA GLU A 494 9.96 -10.55 21.46
C GLU A 494 9.88 -10.06 22.91
N ILE A 495 9.23 -10.82 23.79
CA ILE A 495 9.18 -10.54 25.23
C ILE A 495 10.40 -11.13 25.95
N LEU A 496 10.84 -12.33 25.56
CA LEU A 496 11.94 -13.04 26.21
C LEU A 496 13.28 -12.32 26.03
N LEU A 497 13.58 -11.84 24.82
CA LEU A 497 14.83 -11.14 24.50
C LEU A 497 15.17 -10.02 25.50
N PRO A 498 14.32 -8.98 25.71
CA PRO A 498 14.62 -7.93 26.67
C PRO A 498 14.66 -8.43 28.12
N LEU A 499 13.85 -9.42 28.50
CA LEU A 499 13.91 -9.99 29.86
C LEU A 499 15.24 -10.68 30.14
N VAL A 500 15.76 -11.45 29.18
CA VAL A 500 17.08 -12.10 29.29
C VAL A 500 18.17 -11.03 29.40
N GLN A 501 18.10 -10.00 28.56
CA GLN A 501 19.04 -8.88 28.61
C GLN A 501 19.02 -8.16 29.95
N ASP A 502 17.84 -7.82 30.49
CA ASP A 502 17.70 -7.16 31.79
C ASP A 502 18.33 -7.99 32.93
N VAL A 503 18.10 -9.32 32.93
CA VAL A 503 18.68 -10.23 33.94
C VAL A 503 20.21 -10.33 33.79
N ALA A 504 20.71 -10.43 32.56
CA ALA A 504 22.14 -10.47 32.27
C ALA A 504 22.86 -9.19 32.73
N GLU A 505 22.30 -8.01 32.44
CA GLU A 505 22.86 -6.73 32.86
C GLU A 505 22.85 -6.54 34.39
N MET A 506 21.77 -6.98 35.08
CA MET A 506 21.72 -6.95 36.55
C MET A 506 22.81 -7.83 37.18
N HIS A 507 23.06 -9.02 36.64
CA HIS A 507 24.08 -9.93 37.14
C HIS A 507 25.50 -9.44 36.82
N GLY A 508 25.76 -8.97 35.60
CA GLY A 508 27.05 -8.37 35.22
C GLY A 508 27.42 -7.16 36.08
N GLY A 509 26.42 -6.40 36.53
CA GLY A 509 26.61 -5.26 37.43
C GLY A 509 27.00 -5.66 38.85
N GLN A 510 26.51 -6.80 39.34
CA GLN A 510 26.88 -7.34 40.65
C GLN A 510 28.30 -7.94 40.66
N VAL A 511 28.72 -8.58 39.57
CA VAL A 511 30.08 -9.15 39.46
C VAL A 511 31.13 -8.04 39.30
N ASN A 512 30.88 -7.04 38.45
CA ASN A 512 31.84 -5.97 38.18
C ASN A 512 31.99 -4.95 39.33
N SER A 513 30.94 -4.74 40.14
CA SER A 513 31.00 -3.85 41.30
C SER A 513 31.91 -4.37 42.43
N LEU A 514 32.25 -5.66 42.42
CA LEU A 514 33.19 -6.27 43.36
C LEU A 514 34.66 -6.14 42.92
N GLU A 515 34.94 -5.96 41.61
CA GLU A 515 36.31 -6.07 41.08
C GLU A 515 36.84 -4.89 40.25
N ARG A 516 36.04 -3.90 39.84
CA ARG A 516 36.58 -2.74 39.11
C ARG A 516 35.73 -1.48 39.20
N ASN A 517 36.40 -0.35 39.42
CA ASN A 517 35.85 1.01 39.49
C ASN A 517 35.40 1.55 38.10
N THR A 518 34.83 0.70 37.24
CA THR A 518 34.31 1.06 35.91
C THR A 518 32.79 0.95 35.93
N ALA A 519 32.12 2.10 35.73
CA ALA A 519 30.73 2.34 36.08
C ALA A 519 29.66 1.75 35.12
N VAL A 520 29.96 0.67 34.38
CA VAL A 520 28.98 0.04 33.47
C VAL A 520 29.02 -1.48 33.63
N PRO A 521 27.89 -2.15 33.92
CA PRO A 521 27.74 -3.60 33.81
C PRO A 521 28.06 -4.07 32.39
N GLU A 522 28.94 -5.06 32.23
CA GLU A 522 29.18 -5.70 30.92
C GLU A 522 28.60 -7.11 30.94
N MET A 523 27.90 -7.51 29.87
CA MET A 523 27.36 -8.86 29.69
C MET A 523 28.48 -9.84 29.35
N GLY A 524 28.32 -11.11 29.74
CA GLY A 524 29.28 -12.18 29.44
C GLY A 524 29.15 -12.72 28.02
N GLU A 525 30.16 -13.48 27.56
CA GLU A 525 30.12 -14.16 26.25
C GLU A 525 28.94 -15.14 26.13
N GLU A 526 28.55 -15.80 27.23
CA GLU A 526 27.40 -16.71 27.28
C GLU A 526 26.07 -15.97 27.04
N ASP A 527 25.90 -14.79 27.65
CA ASP A 527 24.71 -13.95 27.49
C ASP A 527 24.56 -13.51 26.03
N HIS A 528 25.66 -13.04 25.42
CA HIS A 528 25.70 -12.64 24.01
C HIS A 528 25.36 -13.81 23.07
N ALA A 529 25.95 -14.99 23.31
CA ALA A 529 25.67 -16.18 22.50
C ALA A 529 24.19 -16.63 22.60
N LEU A 530 23.59 -16.53 23.79
CA LEU A 530 22.18 -16.82 24.00
C LEU A 530 21.28 -15.81 23.27
N LEU A 531 21.56 -14.51 23.40
CA LEU A 531 20.82 -13.46 22.70
C LEU A 531 20.88 -13.67 21.18
N ASP A 532 22.07 -13.93 20.63
CA ASP A 532 22.24 -14.24 19.20
C ASP A 532 21.42 -15.47 18.78
N GLN A 533 21.35 -16.50 19.63
CA GLN A 533 20.53 -17.69 19.36
C GLN A 533 19.03 -17.39 19.37
N LEU A 534 18.55 -16.60 20.34
CA LEU A 534 17.15 -16.19 20.43
C LEU A 534 16.76 -15.27 19.25
N GLU A 535 17.66 -14.38 18.81
CA GLU A 535 17.46 -13.54 17.63
C GLU A 535 17.38 -14.37 16.34
N ARG A 536 18.26 -15.36 16.17
CA ARG A 536 18.18 -16.32 15.05
C ARG A 536 16.85 -17.06 15.03
N ARG A 537 16.40 -17.60 16.18
CA ARG A 537 15.09 -18.25 16.28
C ARG A 537 13.96 -17.31 15.91
N ARG A 538 13.98 -16.08 16.43
CA ARG A 538 12.97 -15.06 16.11
C ARG A 538 12.92 -14.78 14.61
N ALA A 539 14.07 -14.66 13.95
CA ALA A 539 14.15 -14.45 12.51
C ALA A 539 13.56 -15.64 11.73
N LEU A 540 13.86 -16.89 12.12
CA LEU A 540 13.33 -18.10 11.49
C LEU A 540 11.81 -18.27 11.68
N VAL A 541 11.29 -18.00 12.88
CA VAL A 541 9.84 -18.01 13.16
C VAL A 541 9.13 -16.95 12.31
N LYS A 542 9.64 -15.72 12.29
CA LYS A 542 9.07 -14.64 11.46
C LYS A 542 9.12 -14.95 9.97
N ARG A 543 10.21 -15.58 9.49
CA ARG A 543 10.32 -16.03 8.10
C ARG A 543 9.26 -17.09 7.79
N SER A 544 9.07 -18.07 8.67
CA SER A 544 8.06 -19.12 8.51
C SER A 544 6.64 -18.53 8.45
N ILE A 545 6.33 -17.54 9.29
CA ILE A 545 5.05 -16.79 9.22
C ILE A 545 4.90 -16.08 7.87
N SER A 546 5.96 -15.41 7.41
CA SER A 546 5.97 -14.72 6.12
C SER A 546 5.68 -15.68 4.97
N ASP A 547 6.35 -16.83 4.92
CA ASP A 547 6.22 -17.81 3.84
C ASP A 547 4.81 -18.43 3.77
N MET A 548 4.08 -18.50 4.88
CA MET A 548 2.66 -18.89 4.88
C MET A 548 1.80 -17.90 4.06
N THR A 549 2.08 -16.60 4.16
CA THR A 549 1.29 -15.54 3.49
C THR A 549 1.59 -15.41 1.99
N SER A 550 2.86 -15.41 1.59
CA SER A 550 3.29 -15.52 0.19
C SER A 550 4.74 -16.03 0.18
N PRO A 551 5.09 -17.01 -0.66
CA PRO A 551 6.44 -17.56 -0.70
C PRO A 551 7.52 -16.53 -1.07
N SER A 552 7.20 -15.64 -2.03
CA SER A 552 8.18 -14.69 -2.57
C SER A 552 8.32 -13.45 -1.70
N PHE A 553 7.22 -12.84 -1.27
CA PHE A 553 7.29 -11.55 -0.57
C PHE A 553 6.60 -11.53 0.79
N GLY A 554 5.87 -12.57 1.19
CA GLY A 554 5.09 -12.57 2.42
C GLY A 554 3.90 -11.60 2.40
N SER A 555 3.50 -11.12 3.58
CA SER A 555 2.30 -10.28 3.74
C SER A 555 2.38 -8.97 2.94
N ILE A 556 1.25 -8.54 2.37
CA ILE A 556 1.08 -7.22 1.77
C ILE A 556 1.11 -6.12 2.84
N PHE A 557 0.78 -6.46 4.08
CA PHE A 557 0.65 -5.50 5.18
C PHE A 557 1.91 -5.36 6.03
N ARG A 558 2.76 -6.40 6.08
CA ARG A 558 3.93 -6.45 6.96
C ARG A 558 5.24 -6.72 6.21
N THR A 559 6.30 -6.04 6.62
CA THR A 559 7.68 -6.50 6.49
C THR A 559 8.03 -7.35 7.71
N SER A 560 9.26 -7.87 7.81
CA SER A 560 9.68 -8.67 8.99
C SER A 560 9.50 -7.95 10.33
N GLU A 561 9.61 -6.61 10.34
CA GLU A 561 9.59 -5.82 11.57
C GLU A 561 8.49 -4.74 11.59
N GLU A 562 8.05 -4.26 10.42
CA GLU A 562 7.32 -3.00 10.30
C GLU A 562 6.10 -3.15 9.39
N PRO A 563 5.09 -2.29 9.50
CA PRO A 563 4.10 -2.14 8.44
C PRO A 563 4.76 -1.79 7.10
N THR A 564 4.23 -2.34 6.01
CA THR A 564 4.64 -1.94 4.66
C THR A 564 4.22 -0.49 4.40
N LEU A 565 4.87 0.15 3.43
CA LEU A 565 4.45 1.47 2.95
C LEU A 565 3.01 1.45 2.44
N PHE A 566 2.58 0.32 1.84
CA PHE A 566 1.20 0.10 1.42
C PHE A 566 0.25 0.13 2.62
N ALA A 567 0.47 -0.71 3.64
CA ALA A 567 -0.37 -0.75 4.85
C ALA A 567 -0.45 0.60 5.55
N PHE A 568 0.69 1.29 5.67
CA PHE A 568 0.71 2.61 6.30
C PHE A 568 -0.07 3.65 5.49
N SER A 569 -0.01 3.56 4.16
CA SER A 569 -0.74 4.48 3.29
C SER A 569 -2.24 4.18 3.28
N LEU A 570 -2.64 2.90 3.33
CA LEU A 570 -4.01 2.47 3.55
C LEU A 570 -4.54 3.06 4.87
N TRP A 571 -3.83 2.83 5.98
CA TRP A 571 -4.17 3.35 7.30
C TRP A 571 -4.30 4.88 7.31
N ARG A 572 -3.39 5.60 6.63
CA ARG A 572 -3.36 7.07 6.61
C ARG A 572 -4.45 7.69 5.74
N HIS A 573 -4.92 7.01 4.70
CA HIS A 573 -5.71 7.63 3.63
C HIS A 573 -7.10 7.03 3.44
N VAL A 574 -7.45 5.98 4.18
CA VAL A 574 -8.71 5.27 4.01
C VAL A 574 -9.43 5.12 5.34
N ASP A 575 -10.73 5.41 5.37
CA ASP A 575 -11.56 5.28 6.59
C ASP A 575 -11.92 3.82 6.88
N LEU A 576 -12.39 3.11 5.85
CA LEU A 576 -12.82 1.72 5.93
C LEU A 576 -12.07 0.86 4.90
N TYR A 577 -11.77 -0.40 5.21
CA TYR A 577 -11.32 -1.34 4.19
C TYR A 577 -11.91 -2.72 4.39
N THR A 578 -12.10 -3.44 3.30
CA THR A 578 -12.73 -4.77 3.30
C THR A 578 -12.36 -5.54 2.04
N ALA A 579 -12.48 -6.87 2.07
CA ALA A 579 -12.22 -7.72 0.91
C ALA A 579 -13.24 -7.52 -0.23
N SER A 580 -14.47 -7.18 0.11
CA SER A 580 -15.57 -7.00 -0.85
C SER A 580 -16.49 -5.88 -0.40
N VAL A 581 -16.90 -5.03 -1.34
CA VAL A 581 -17.88 -3.95 -1.07
C VAL A 581 -19.19 -4.50 -0.51
N CYS A 582 -19.55 -5.73 -0.90
CA CYS A 582 -20.76 -6.41 -0.43
C CYS A 582 -20.74 -6.69 1.08
N ASN A 583 -19.59 -6.61 1.76
CA ASN A 583 -19.52 -6.81 3.21
C ASN A 583 -20.21 -5.71 4.02
N ILE A 584 -20.48 -4.54 3.41
CA ILE A 584 -21.23 -3.48 4.08
C ILE A 584 -22.65 -3.91 4.47
N ILE A 585 -23.26 -4.86 3.76
CA ILE A 585 -24.63 -5.35 4.07
C ILE A 585 -24.71 -6.09 5.41
N ASN A 586 -23.57 -6.53 5.94
CA ASN A 586 -23.51 -7.21 7.23
C ASN A 586 -23.73 -6.23 8.40
N PHE A 587 -23.85 -4.93 8.10
CA PHE A 587 -24.01 -3.86 9.06
C PHE A 587 -25.30 -3.10 8.77
N GLY A 588 -25.96 -2.63 9.84
CA GLY A 588 -27.10 -1.73 9.68
C GLY A 588 -26.68 -0.42 8.99
N VAL A 589 -27.59 0.20 8.24
CA VAL A 589 -27.33 1.47 7.53
C VAL A 589 -27.08 2.68 8.47
N THR A 590 -27.24 2.48 9.77
CA THR A 590 -26.93 3.42 10.85
C THR A 590 -25.76 2.97 11.73
N HIS A 591 -25.06 1.90 11.34
CA HIS A 591 -23.93 1.37 12.09
C HIS A 591 -22.81 2.40 12.22
N ARG A 592 -22.12 2.35 13.35
CA ARG A 592 -20.96 3.19 13.65
C ARG A 592 -19.74 2.30 13.78
N PHE A 593 -18.81 2.49 12.87
CA PHE A 593 -17.51 1.86 12.93
C PHE A 593 -16.61 2.65 13.86
N TYR A 594 -15.89 1.92 14.71
CA TYR A 594 -14.88 2.46 15.60
C TYR A 594 -13.56 1.75 15.30
N PRO A 595 -12.46 2.49 15.14
CA PRO A 595 -11.17 1.87 14.90
C PRO A 595 -10.68 1.17 16.16
N THR A 596 -10.07 0.01 16.00
CA THR A 596 -9.37 -0.65 17.10
C THR A 596 -8.19 0.22 17.51
N LYS A 597 -8.15 0.66 18.77
CA LYS A 597 -7.02 1.41 19.33
C LYS A 597 -5.75 0.56 19.18
N THR A 598 -4.89 0.95 18.25
CA THR A 598 -3.67 0.20 17.88
C THR A 598 -2.41 1.05 18.03
N LEU A 599 -2.54 2.30 18.48
CA LEU A 599 -1.47 3.28 18.47
C LEU A 599 -1.13 3.69 19.88
N SER A 600 -0.56 2.77 20.64
CA SER A 600 0.24 3.17 21.79
C SER A 600 1.64 3.54 21.33
N VAL A 601 2.08 4.73 21.70
CA VAL A 601 3.47 5.15 21.48
C VAL A 601 4.39 4.52 22.52
N ALA A 602 5.69 4.41 22.23
CA ALA A 602 6.62 3.57 23.01
C ALA A 602 6.69 3.85 24.53
N HIS A 603 6.31 5.05 24.98
CA HIS A 603 6.30 5.44 26.39
C HIS A 603 4.92 5.30 27.07
N GLU A 604 3.87 4.96 26.32
CA GLU A 604 2.56 4.73 26.90
C GLU A 604 2.56 3.41 27.69
N PRO A 605 1.92 3.40 28.88
CA PRO A 605 1.84 2.18 29.67
C PRO A 605 1.08 1.11 28.91
N ARG A 606 1.58 -0.13 28.97
CA ARG A 606 0.87 -1.29 28.43
C ARG A 606 -0.33 -1.56 29.32
N VAL A 607 -1.53 -1.33 28.78
CA VAL A 607 -2.79 -1.70 29.43
C VAL A 607 -3.20 -3.07 28.89
N ASP A 608 -3.60 -4.00 29.77
CA ASP A 608 -4.15 -5.28 29.34
C ASP A 608 -5.54 -5.08 28.73
N HIS A 609 -5.56 -4.88 27.42
CA HIS A 609 -6.79 -4.77 26.64
C HIS A 609 -7.63 -6.05 26.70
N GLY A 610 -7.01 -7.22 26.88
CA GLY A 610 -7.71 -8.50 26.98
C GLY A 610 -8.47 -8.62 28.31
N GLU A 611 -7.86 -8.21 29.41
CA GLU A 611 -8.52 -8.09 30.72
C GLU A 611 -9.71 -7.13 30.66
N ILE A 612 -9.51 -5.91 30.15
CA ILE A 612 -10.59 -4.92 30.03
C ILE A 612 -11.70 -5.42 29.12
N TYR A 613 -11.33 -6.06 27.99
CA TYR A 613 -12.30 -6.63 27.08
C TYR A 613 -13.14 -7.70 27.79
N ARG A 614 -12.53 -8.66 28.48
CA ARG A 614 -13.25 -9.70 29.25
C ARG A 614 -14.14 -9.10 30.35
N ALA A 615 -13.70 -8.03 31.01
CA ALA A 615 -14.47 -7.39 32.07
C ALA A 615 -15.73 -6.65 31.58
N ILE A 616 -15.75 -6.19 30.33
CA ILE A 616 -16.86 -5.41 29.76
C ILE A 616 -17.69 -6.23 28.75
N ASN A 617 -17.07 -7.19 28.09
CA ASN A 617 -17.70 -8.00 27.05
C ASN A 617 -18.71 -8.94 27.71
N LEU A 618 -19.96 -8.86 27.25
CA LEU A 618 -20.97 -9.86 27.59
C LEU A 618 -20.60 -11.15 26.87
N ASP A 619 -20.14 -12.14 27.64
CA ASP A 619 -19.84 -13.47 27.13
C ASP A 619 -21.14 -14.21 26.77
N SER A 620 -21.02 -15.29 26.00
CA SER A 620 -22.17 -16.10 25.58
C SER A 620 -22.96 -16.64 26.76
N ASP A 621 -22.28 -16.93 27.87
CA ASP A 621 -22.88 -17.51 29.08
C ASP A 621 -23.76 -16.49 29.82
N ASP A 622 -23.40 -15.20 29.79
CA ASP A 622 -24.23 -14.12 30.33
C ASP A 622 -25.54 -13.93 29.56
N ARG A 623 -25.55 -14.25 28.26
CA ARG A 623 -26.77 -14.20 27.43
C ARG A 623 -27.65 -15.41 27.65
N ALA A 624 -27.05 -16.60 27.73
CA ALA A 624 -27.77 -17.84 28.02
C ALA A 624 -28.44 -17.83 29.40
N ASN A 625 -27.77 -17.28 30.42
CA ASN A 625 -28.34 -17.13 31.76
C ASN A 625 -29.51 -16.14 31.79
N ARG A 626 -29.48 -15.05 31.00
CA ARG A 626 -30.62 -14.11 30.90
C ARG A 626 -31.83 -14.70 30.19
N GLU A 627 -31.62 -15.53 29.16
CA GLU A 627 -32.73 -16.24 28.50
C GLU A 627 -33.35 -17.31 29.42
N HIS A 628 -32.58 -17.86 30.37
CA HIS A 628 -33.11 -18.73 31.43
C HIS A 628 -33.92 -17.95 32.49
N ASP A 629 -33.40 -16.81 32.97
CA ASP A 629 -34.09 -15.99 33.96
C ASP A 629 -35.38 -15.33 33.41
N ASP A 630 -35.42 -14.94 32.13
CA ASP A 630 -36.65 -14.43 31.48
C ASP A 630 -37.71 -15.54 31.29
N HIS A 631 -37.28 -16.80 31.20
CA HIS A 631 -38.20 -17.93 31.10
C HIS A 631 -38.80 -18.34 32.45
N ASP A 632 -38.04 -18.18 33.55
CA ASP A 632 -38.54 -18.41 34.92
C ASP A 632 -39.31 -17.21 35.48
N GLY A 633 -38.95 -15.97 35.13
CA GLY A 633 -39.69 -14.76 35.52
C GLY A 633 -41.10 -14.68 34.93
N ARG A 634 -41.35 -15.35 33.80
CA ARG A 634 -42.70 -15.52 33.22
C ARG A 634 -43.53 -16.65 33.85
N ARG A 635 -42.93 -17.52 34.66
CA ARG A 635 -43.64 -18.59 35.38
C ARG A 635 -44.12 -18.18 36.78
N THR A 636 -43.65 -17.04 37.31
CA THR A 636 -44.08 -16.49 38.60
C THR A 636 -45.08 -15.34 38.50
N ALA A 637 -45.57 -15.05 37.29
CA ALA A 637 -46.62 -14.05 37.03
C ALA A 637 -47.83 -14.69 36.33
N THR A 638 -48.36 -15.75 36.94
CA THR A 638 -49.71 -16.32 36.76
C THR A 638 -50.15 -16.84 38.12
#